data_AF-A0A7W0LS84-F1
#
_entry.id   AF-A0A7W0LS84-F1
#
_cell.length_a   1.000
_cell.length_b   1.000
_cell.length_c   1.000
_cell.angle_alpha   90.00
_cell.angle_beta   90.00
_cell.angle_gamma   90.00
#
_symmetry.space_group_name_H-M   'P 1'
#
loop_
_entity.id
_entity.type
_entity.pdbx_description
1 polymer ?
#
loop_
_entity_poly.entity_id
_entity_poly.type
_entity_poly.pdbx_seq_one_letter_code
_entity_poly.pdbx_strand_id
1 'polypeptide(L)'
;MKFPNVGAKTCVRALAGAVLALVLVLLAPAWGAPPPDDEGDKRSPARSTTDGILDSALETDRAFKGGDHGEHGPRVGHLPASRRNVELVGKLRVGNAARGRIADVDSLGNFAYLGAFSEPDCKGGVYVVDISNPRAPEEAGFIPTSAGSYVGEGVQALRLDTPSFKGDLLVHNNEECGGPGAGLGGMSLWDVSDPRKPVALAKHAGDPTVTPPANAIHSVFAWQQGERAFAVQVDDLELDDVDIFEITDPRQPRQIAEVGLPDWPQAQNSQSEGIGDFASSFLHDVQVKKIGGNWRMLLSYWDAGYITLDVNDPAKPRFIEDSDFPDPDPLTGFAPPEGDAHYAEWDRTDRFILAADEDFQPFRLGGRITSGPFIGGRFEAPPAVGSPRVDADRPLVGPTTFVGRACSVVSVPVAPSKDSVAVIERGGGCTFTEKSENVAAKGYQAGVVFNDQGNDPNARDCEATLPVAADGAIPFLGVAPRSVGYKILGIPGYDPADCPDKDSSQPPLPAAGRPGSNIDVRKTFEGWGYMRLLDADTLAEIDSYAVPEGLDERYADGFGDLSIHETAADPTHDIAYASWYSAGLRVMSFGPAGLEEVGHYVDEGGSNFWGVEVHTTPAGERLVLASDRDSGLSIFRYGADLAVSNRAGRARVRAGRTITYTQRVSNRGPSAGRNVRLADRLGPDVSLVSATASQGRCAAGATVTCELGTLPTGASAAVTVVVRTRSAGTVQNTATATSDDPDPDARNDSAAKVVRTVKRCVYFRSGVRGKRLGARLGQRRSTNRRRFKGSRLRVRRGMDRYCIAGGGSMRIAYPTKRLSRALRRGERRRIRGRAVLILTTTKRYRIKRIGRGTSTRALRRRLRGERRVRVGRNVWYLAGGRESRRAFKTRGGRVLELGLADKRLTRSRGGARRLLRASGGPG
;
A
#
# COMPACT_ATOMS: atom_id res chain seq x y z
N MET A 1 -3.76 -45.19 42.25
CA MET A 1 -3.34 -45.47 43.64
C MET A 1 -3.20 -44.14 44.37
N LYS A 2 -3.55 -44.12 45.67
CA LYS A 2 -3.23 -43.14 46.73
C LYS A 2 -2.79 -41.70 46.37
N PHE A 3 -3.63 -40.75 46.81
CA PHE A 3 -3.35 -39.48 47.52
C PHE A 3 -2.10 -39.50 48.44
N PRO A 4 -1.47 -38.35 48.86
CA PRO A 4 -2.08 -37.28 49.70
C PRO A 4 -1.47 -35.85 49.50
N ASN A 5 -1.73 -34.74 50.24
CA ASN A 5 -2.82 -34.25 51.14
C ASN A 5 -2.76 -32.69 51.20
N VAL A 6 -3.86 -31.92 51.35
CA VAL A 6 -4.55 -31.44 52.60
C VAL A 6 -3.69 -30.47 53.45
N GLY A 7 -4.21 -29.33 53.96
CA GLY A 7 -5.63 -28.94 54.11
C GLY A 7 -5.92 -27.43 54.24
N ALA A 8 -7.19 -27.11 54.56
CA ALA A 8 -7.79 -25.77 54.55
C ALA A 8 -9.08 -25.73 55.41
N LYS A 9 -9.81 -24.58 55.39
CA LYS A 9 -11.17 -24.23 55.93
C LYS A 9 -11.17 -23.28 57.15
N THR A 10 -12.19 -22.46 57.47
CA THR A 10 -13.13 -21.51 56.77
C THR A 10 -14.35 -21.23 57.68
N CYS A 11 -15.15 -20.19 57.39
CA CYS A 11 -16.52 -19.87 57.87
C CYS A 11 -16.68 -18.97 59.13
N VAL A 12 -17.72 -18.11 59.32
CA VAL A 12 -18.62 -17.37 58.38
C VAL A 12 -19.55 -16.35 59.16
N ARG A 13 -20.00 -15.23 58.52
CA ARG A 13 -21.15 -14.33 58.90
C ARG A 13 -21.02 -13.45 60.20
N ALA A 14 -21.77 -12.35 60.44
CA ALA A 14 -22.78 -11.58 59.65
C ALA A 14 -23.09 -10.12 60.16
N LEU A 15 -23.50 -9.24 59.22
CA LEU A 15 -24.58 -8.20 59.20
C LEU A 15 -24.76 -7.02 60.22
N ALA A 16 -24.82 -5.80 59.61
CA ALA A 16 -25.80 -4.68 59.76
C ALA A 16 -25.88 -3.78 61.03
N GLY A 17 -26.28 -2.48 60.88
CA GLY A 17 -27.04 -1.81 61.96
C GLY A 17 -27.12 -0.28 62.27
N ALA A 18 -26.83 0.68 61.37
CA ALA A 18 -27.49 2.02 61.25
C ALA A 18 -27.79 3.03 62.43
N VAL A 19 -27.59 4.35 62.14
CA VAL A 19 -28.49 5.53 62.40
C VAL A 19 -28.39 6.45 63.67
N LEU A 20 -28.10 7.76 63.39
CA LEU A 20 -28.45 9.06 64.07
C LEU A 20 -28.15 9.31 65.58
N ALA A 21 -27.94 10.52 66.13
CA ALA A 21 -27.86 11.93 65.65
C ALA A 21 -26.95 12.74 66.65
N LEU A 22 -26.79 14.09 66.71
CA LEU A 22 -27.46 15.26 66.10
C LEU A 22 -26.46 16.44 65.90
N VAL A 23 -26.98 17.60 65.46
CA VAL A 23 -26.34 18.79 64.88
C VAL A 23 -26.45 20.04 65.80
N LEU A 24 -25.40 20.88 65.87
CA LEU A 24 -25.37 22.34 65.51
C LEU A 24 -23.96 22.92 65.85
N VAL A 25 -23.08 23.21 64.88
CA VAL A 25 -23.00 24.39 63.98
C VAL A 25 -22.23 25.59 64.57
N LEU A 26 -21.05 25.87 63.99
CA LEU A 26 -20.65 27.19 63.45
C LEU A 26 -19.31 27.08 62.66
N LEU A 27 -19.26 27.79 61.52
CA LEU A 27 -18.07 28.15 60.72
C LEU A 27 -17.11 27.03 60.23
N ALA A 28 -17.27 26.65 58.97
CA ALA A 28 -16.21 26.12 58.11
C ALA A 28 -16.41 26.66 56.67
N PRO A 29 -15.36 26.99 55.90
CA PRO A 29 -15.49 27.36 54.50
C PRO A 29 -15.86 26.14 53.64
N ALA A 30 -16.65 26.36 52.58
CA ALA A 30 -17.08 25.32 51.67
C ALA A 30 -15.99 24.94 50.63
N TRP A 31 -16.18 23.82 49.94
CA TRP A 31 -15.36 23.43 48.79
C TRP A 31 -15.52 24.44 47.64
N GLY A 32 -14.40 24.91 47.08
CA GLY A 32 -14.33 25.16 45.64
C GLY A 32 -14.35 23.79 44.93
N ALA A 33 -15.06 23.60 43.81
CA ALA A 33 -14.93 24.33 42.55
C ALA A 33 -13.51 24.19 41.96
N PRO A 34 -13.35 23.78 40.68
CA PRO A 34 -12.08 23.96 39.98
C PRO A 34 -11.71 25.46 39.96
N PRO A 35 -10.43 25.82 39.77
CA PRO A 35 -10.06 27.23 39.62
C PRO A 35 -10.88 27.85 38.47
N PRO A 36 -11.27 29.13 38.59
CA PRO A 36 -11.83 29.84 37.45
C PRO A 36 -10.78 29.91 36.33
N ASP A 37 -11.24 29.97 35.09
CA ASP A 37 -10.39 30.20 33.94
C ASP A 37 -9.77 31.60 34.06
N ASP A 38 -8.45 31.68 34.30
CA ASP A 38 -7.73 32.95 34.31
C ASP A 38 -7.64 33.47 32.86
N GLU A 39 -8.57 34.33 32.46
CA GLU A 39 -8.50 35.17 31.25
C GLU A 39 -7.26 36.09 31.33
N GLY A 40 -6.08 35.55 31.00
CA GLY A 40 -4.81 36.12 31.47
C GLY A 40 -3.61 36.05 30.55
N ASP A 41 -3.61 35.28 29.45
CA ASP A 41 -2.46 35.21 28.53
C ASP A 41 -2.76 35.76 27.13
N LYS A 42 -2.49 37.06 26.96
CA LYS A 42 -2.56 37.75 25.67
C LYS A 42 -1.24 37.60 24.89
N ARG A 43 -1.00 36.41 24.34
CA ARG A 43 -0.04 36.14 23.24
C ARG A 43 -0.46 34.93 22.40
N SER A 44 -1.42 35.12 21.52
CA SER A 44 -1.60 34.23 20.36
C SER A 44 -0.32 34.22 19.49
N PRO A 45 -0.05 33.14 18.73
CA PRO A 45 1.03 33.13 17.74
C PRO A 45 0.78 34.18 16.64
N ALA A 46 1.81 34.43 15.82
CA ALA A 46 1.83 35.56 14.89
C ALA A 46 0.61 35.57 13.94
N ARG A 47 -0.13 36.68 13.98
CA ARG A 47 -1.21 37.05 13.07
C ARG A 47 -0.97 38.49 12.64
N SER A 48 -1.25 38.82 11.38
CA SER A 48 -1.24 40.19 10.88
C SER A 48 -2.27 41.07 11.61
N THR A 49 -1.82 41.68 12.69
CA THR A 49 -2.56 42.72 13.42
C THR A 49 -2.34 44.11 12.82
N THR A 50 -1.42 44.22 11.86
CA THR A 50 -0.91 45.48 11.30
C THR A 50 -1.29 45.69 9.84
N ASP A 51 -2.18 46.65 9.62
CA ASP A 51 -2.65 47.20 8.34
C ASP A 51 -1.55 47.97 7.56
N GLY A 52 -0.39 47.35 7.29
CA GLY A 52 0.71 48.07 6.62
C GLY A 52 2.05 47.37 6.38
N ILE A 53 2.23 46.08 6.68
CA ILE A 53 3.36 45.27 6.23
C ILE A 53 2.83 43.89 5.81
N LEU A 54 3.35 43.32 4.73
CA LEU A 54 3.23 41.90 4.40
C LEU A 54 4.60 41.25 4.59
N ASP A 55 4.64 40.01 5.09
CA ASP A 55 5.82 39.16 5.10
C ASP A 55 5.34 37.70 4.90
N SER A 56 5.68 37.09 3.75
CA SER A 56 5.53 35.65 3.41
C SER A 56 4.14 35.01 3.27
N ALA A 57 4.08 33.91 2.51
CA ALA A 57 2.89 33.05 2.36
C ALA A 57 2.52 32.27 3.64
N LEU A 58 3.36 32.28 4.68
CA LEU A 58 2.99 31.80 6.02
C LEU A 58 1.82 32.60 6.65
N GLU A 59 1.51 33.81 6.19
CA GLU A 59 0.32 34.55 6.66
C GLU A 59 -0.98 34.13 5.94
N THR A 60 -0.94 33.65 4.70
CA THR A 60 -2.11 33.00 4.07
C THR A 60 -2.40 31.67 4.76
N ASP A 61 -1.41 30.78 4.87
CA ASP A 61 -1.53 29.49 5.57
C ASP A 61 -2.23 29.62 6.94
N ARG A 62 -1.70 30.48 7.82
CA ARG A 62 -2.21 30.64 9.19
C ARG A 62 -3.54 31.37 9.29
N ALA A 63 -3.99 32.01 8.22
CA ALA A 63 -5.28 32.69 8.16
C ALA A 63 -6.37 31.83 7.51
N PHE A 64 -6.02 30.95 6.57
CA PHE A 64 -6.87 29.81 6.16
C PHE A 64 -7.04 28.83 7.32
N LYS A 65 -5.96 28.51 8.06
CA LYS A 65 -5.98 27.84 9.36
C LYS A 65 -6.60 28.68 10.50
N GLY A 66 -7.24 29.81 10.17
CA GLY A 66 -7.69 30.84 11.11
C GLY A 66 -9.00 30.56 11.86
N GLY A 67 -9.62 29.39 11.67
CA GLY A 67 -10.68 28.93 12.57
C GLY A 67 -10.12 28.47 13.92
N ASP A 68 -10.98 28.38 14.94
CA ASP A 68 -10.85 27.22 15.83
C ASP A 68 -11.11 26.00 14.93
N HIS A 69 -10.05 25.35 14.46
CA HIS A 69 -10.17 23.99 13.97
C HIS A 69 -10.58 23.14 15.18
N GLY A 70 -11.88 22.95 15.32
CA GLY A 70 -12.46 21.91 16.15
C GLY A 70 -12.20 20.54 15.53
N GLU A 71 -10.95 20.24 15.16
CA GLU A 71 -10.46 19.00 14.53
C GLU A 71 -11.12 17.79 15.20
N HIS A 72 -11.29 17.92 16.53
CA HIS A 72 -12.37 17.22 17.20
C HIS A 72 -13.16 18.09 18.17
N GLY A 73 -14.47 18.16 17.94
CA GLY A 73 -15.42 18.21 19.06
C GLY A 73 -15.13 17.06 20.04
N PRO A 74 -15.19 17.27 21.38
CA PRO A 74 -14.61 16.33 22.35
C PRO A 74 -15.26 14.93 22.41
N ARG A 75 -16.41 14.73 21.73
CA ARG A 75 -16.89 13.47 21.13
C ARG A 75 -17.85 13.79 19.98
N VAL A 76 -17.90 12.89 19.00
CA VAL A 76 -18.70 12.96 17.75
C VAL A 76 -18.12 13.99 16.77
N GLY A 77 -17.85 13.53 15.54
CA GLY A 77 -17.08 14.26 14.53
C GLY A 77 -16.40 13.35 13.50
N HIS A 78 -17.07 12.26 13.08
CA HIS A 78 -16.58 11.31 12.06
C HIS A 78 -17.76 10.67 11.32
N LEU A 79 -17.56 10.14 10.10
CA LEU A 79 -18.59 9.32 9.44
C LEU A 79 -18.86 8.00 10.21
N PRO A 80 -20.07 7.40 10.07
CA PRO A 80 -20.38 6.11 10.65
C PRO A 80 -19.49 4.97 10.13
N ALA A 81 -19.03 4.12 11.05
CA ALA A 81 -18.18 2.96 10.77
C ALA A 81 -18.74 2.07 9.65
N SER A 82 -17.95 1.89 8.59
CA SER A 82 -18.36 1.27 7.33
C SER A 82 -17.17 0.59 6.63
N ARG A 83 -17.43 -0.39 5.78
CA ARG A 83 -16.39 -0.99 4.92
C ARG A 83 -16.98 -1.71 3.71
N ARG A 84 -16.33 -1.56 2.56
CA ARG A 84 -16.55 -2.34 1.35
C ARG A 84 -15.22 -2.84 0.81
N ASN A 85 -15.11 -4.14 0.53
CA ASN A 85 -13.97 -4.77 -0.15
C ASN A 85 -12.55 -4.56 0.48
N VAL A 86 -12.43 -3.99 1.68
CA VAL A 86 -11.15 -3.80 2.40
C VAL A 86 -11.11 -4.67 3.69
N GLU A 87 -9.95 -5.26 3.98
CA GLU A 87 -9.60 -5.94 5.24
C GLU A 87 -8.62 -5.06 6.04
N LEU A 88 -8.98 -4.65 7.26
CA LEU A 88 -8.00 -4.17 8.24
C LEU A 88 -7.16 -5.36 8.69
N VAL A 89 -5.86 -5.32 8.40
CA VAL A 89 -4.88 -6.37 8.74
C VAL A 89 -4.31 -6.15 10.13
N GLY A 90 -4.06 -4.88 10.51
CA GLY A 90 -3.56 -4.49 11.83
C GLY A 90 -3.64 -2.96 12.02
N LYS A 91 -3.51 -2.50 13.26
CA LYS A 91 -3.47 -1.08 13.63
C LYS A 91 -2.54 -0.90 14.83
N LEU A 92 -1.75 0.18 14.85
CA LEU A 92 -0.87 0.60 15.94
C LEU A 92 -1.29 1.99 16.40
N ARG A 93 -1.49 2.15 17.72
CA ARG A 93 -1.42 3.47 18.35
C ARG A 93 0.02 3.73 18.77
N VAL A 94 0.64 4.79 18.25
CA VAL A 94 2.00 5.22 18.65
C VAL A 94 1.97 5.94 20.00
N GLY A 95 3.10 5.94 20.71
CA GLY A 95 3.23 6.53 22.04
C GLY A 95 3.51 8.04 22.01
N ASN A 96 2.89 8.78 22.92
CA ASN A 96 3.10 10.23 23.15
C ASN A 96 2.66 11.20 22.05
N ALA A 97 2.21 10.74 20.88
CA ALA A 97 1.59 11.62 19.88
C ALA A 97 0.35 12.35 20.44
N ALA A 98 0.19 13.61 20.06
CA ALA A 98 -1.04 14.36 20.31
C ALA A 98 -2.18 13.84 19.41
N ARG A 99 -3.43 13.96 19.88
CA ARG A 99 -4.61 13.65 19.06
C ARG A 99 -4.68 14.63 17.89
N GLY A 100 -4.91 14.15 16.68
CA GLY A 100 -4.96 14.97 15.46
C GLY A 100 -3.59 15.17 14.80
N ARG A 101 -2.48 14.65 15.33
CA ARG A 101 -1.12 15.11 14.98
C ARG A 101 -0.15 14.01 14.55
N ILE A 102 -0.67 13.02 13.83
CA ILE A 102 0.09 12.18 12.90
C ILE A 102 -0.17 12.71 11.49
N ALA A 103 0.87 12.83 10.67
CA ALA A 103 0.85 13.34 9.30
C ALA A 103 1.17 12.21 8.29
N ASP A 104 1.91 12.46 7.21
CA ASP A 104 2.28 11.52 6.12
C ASP A 104 2.86 10.16 6.58
N VAL A 105 2.82 9.15 5.70
CA VAL A 105 3.38 7.80 5.91
C VAL A 105 4.00 7.12 4.66
N ASP A 106 5.33 7.04 4.58
CA ASP A 106 6.05 6.19 3.62
C ASP A 106 6.61 4.88 4.23
N SER A 107 7.04 3.92 3.38
CA SER A 107 7.45 2.58 3.75
C SER A 107 8.70 2.06 3.03
N LEU A 108 9.64 1.47 3.81
CA LEU A 108 10.81 0.80 3.24
C LEU A 108 11.13 -0.53 3.92
N GLY A 109 11.14 -1.60 3.11
CA GLY A 109 11.59 -2.92 3.53
C GLY A 109 10.63 -3.61 4.49
N ASN A 110 10.82 -3.42 5.80
CA ASN A 110 9.90 -3.91 6.84
C ASN A 110 9.47 -2.79 7.82
N PHE A 111 9.65 -1.53 7.44
CA PHE A 111 9.37 -0.39 8.30
C PHE A 111 8.47 0.61 7.60
N ALA A 112 7.60 1.24 8.38
CA ALA A 112 6.87 2.45 8.01
C ALA A 112 7.42 3.63 8.81
N TYR A 113 7.31 4.82 8.23
CA TYR A 113 7.82 6.09 8.75
C TYR A 113 6.66 7.07 8.77
N LEU A 114 6.18 7.46 9.95
CA LEU A 114 5.01 8.34 10.06
C LEU A 114 5.42 9.72 10.57
N GLY A 115 5.10 10.77 9.82
CA GLY A 115 5.20 12.16 10.26
C GLY A 115 4.34 12.41 11.49
N ALA A 116 4.78 13.32 12.37
CA ALA A 116 4.03 13.70 13.56
C ALA A 116 4.50 15.02 14.16
N PHE A 117 3.58 15.71 14.83
CA PHE A 117 3.80 17.03 15.41
C PHE A 117 2.99 17.26 16.69
N SER A 118 3.07 18.48 17.24
CA SER A 118 2.25 18.91 18.38
C SER A 118 2.28 20.43 18.53
N GLU A 119 1.14 21.03 18.86
CA GLU A 119 0.96 22.47 19.08
C GLU A 119 0.61 22.79 20.54
N PRO A 120 0.88 24.02 21.02
CA PRO A 120 1.74 25.05 20.40
C PRO A 120 3.24 24.77 20.62
N ASP A 121 3.57 23.63 21.24
CA ASP A 121 4.91 23.28 21.73
C ASP A 121 5.94 22.92 20.64
N CYS A 122 5.47 22.68 19.41
CA CYS A 122 6.26 22.40 18.19
C CYS A 122 7.36 21.35 18.41
N LYS A 123 6.91 20.20 18.93
CA LYS A 123 7.71 18.97 19.05
C LYS A 123 7.19 17.98 18.03
N GLY A 124 8.00 17.71 17.01
CA GLY A 124 7.66 16.77 15.95
C GLY A 124 8.77 15.76 15.68
N GLY A 125 8.57 14.98 14.63
CA GLY A 125 9.49 13.94 14.20
C GLY A 125 8.79 12.74 13.58
N VAL A 126 9.60 11.79 13.12
CA VAL A 126 9.12 10.60 12.40
C VAL A 126 9.07 9.39 13.33
N TYR A 127 7.90 8.78 13.52
CA TYR A 127 7.77 7.47 14.18
C TYR A 127 8.24 6.36 13.23
N VAL A 128 9.16 5.52 13.71
CA VAL A 128 9.63 4.34 12.99
C VAL A 128 8.86 3.13 13.51
N VAL A 129 8.11 2.45 12.63
CA VAL A 129 7.24 1.32 12.99
C VAL A 129 7.70 0.04 12.28
N ASP A 130 7.95 -1.03 13.02
CA ASP A 130 8.25 -2.35 12.47
C ASP A 130 6.96 -3.03 12.00
N ILE A 131 6.82 -3.19 10.69
CA ILE A 131 5.68 -3.83 10.00
C ILE A 131 6.02 -5.24 9.49
N SER A 132 7.14 -5.85 9.93
CA SER A 132 7.52 -7.23 9.55
C SER A 132 6.48 -8.30 9.95
N ASN A 133 5.58 -7.94 10.89
CA ASN A 133 4.34 -8.64 11.18
C ASN A 133 3.15 -7.67 11.08
N PRO A 134 2.55 -7.47 9.89
CA PRO A 134 1.52 -6.44 9.66
C PRO A 134 0.21 -6.65 10.45
N ARG A 135 0.07 -7.78 11.17
CA ARG A 135 -1.05 -8.07 12.08
C ARG A 135 -0.82 -7.67 13.54
N ALA A 136 0.40 -7.32 13.89
CA ALA A 136 0.76 -6.62 15.13
C ALA A 136 2.02 -5.80 14.83
N PRO A 137 1.90 -4.67 14.12
CA PRO A 137 2.97 -3.68 13.99
C PRO A 137 3.44 -3.20 15.37
N GLU A 138 4.74 -2.95 15.51
CA GLU A 138 5.37 -2.54 16.77
C GLU A 138 6.14 -1.22 16.57
N GLU A 139 5.97 -0.25 17.47
CA GLU A 139 6.79 0.97 17.51
C GLU A 139 8.26 0.60 17.75
N ALA A 140 9.14 1.02 16.85
CA ALA A 140 10.55 0.62 16.82
C ALA A 140 11.51 1.76 17.22
N GLY A 141 11.07 3.03 17.10
CA GLY A 141 11.80 4.22 17.49
C GLY A 141 11.09 5.51 17.07
N PHE A 142 11.71 6.65 17.38
CA PHE A 142 11.24 7.98 16.99
C PHE A 142 12.44 8.85 16.61
N ILE A 143 12.31 9.65 15.55
CA ILE A 143 13.33 10.51 14.96
C ILE A 143 12.91 11.97 15.16
N PRO A 144 13.41 12.68 16.19
CA PRO A 144 12.94 14.02 16.49
C PRO A 144 13.45 15.08 15.51
N THR A 145 12.58 16.06 15.22
CA THR A 145 12.97 17.35 14.64
C THR A 145 13.85 18.16 15.60
N SER A 146 14.30 19.33 15.15
CA SER A 146 14.86 20.34 16.07
C SER A 146 13.74 21.14 16.73
N ALA A 147 14.03 21.84 17.83
CA ALA A 147 13.03 22.64 18.52
C ALA A 147 12.53 23.79 17.61
N GLY A 148 11.21 23.98 17.56
CA GLY A 148 10.58 25.03 16.76
C GLY A 148 10.22 24.64 15.32
N SER A 149 10.47 23.39 14.92
CA SER A 149 10.04 22.85 13.62
C SER A 149 9.45 21.44 13.71
N TYR A 150 8.61 21.06 12.75
CA TYR A 150 7.85 19.80 12.77
C TYR A 150 7.79 19.10 11.39
N VAL A 151 7.14 17.94 11.33
CA VAL A 151 7.00 17.13 10.11
C VAL A 151 5.53 17.05 9.73
N GLY A 152 5.22 17.47 8.51
CA GLY A 152 3.91 17.46 7.87
C GLY A 152 3.91 16.49 6.70
N GLU A 153 3.86 17.03 5.48
CA GLU A 153 3.72 16.29 4.21
C GLU A 153 4.95 15.49 3.83
N GLY A 154 6.14 16.08 3.92
CA GLY A 154 7.33 15.44 3.37
C GLY A 154 7.90 14.35 4.29
N VAL A 155 7.56 13.07 4.10
CA VAL A 155 8.30 11.91 4.68
C VAL A 155 8.57 10.82 3.64
N GLN A 156 9.83 10.66 3.20
CA GLN A 156 10.18 9.64 2.19
C GLN A 156 11.41 8.80 2.55
N ALA A 157 11.29 7.48 2.40
CA ALA A 157 12.28 6.45 2.72
C ALA A 157 12.69 5.65 1.47
N LEU A 158 13.74 6.11 0.78
CA LEU A 158 14.25 5.49 -0.45
C LEU A 158 15.64 4.83 -0.29
N ARG A 159 15.93 3.81 -1.11
CA ARG A 159 17.28 3.22 -1.20
C ARG A 159 18.14 3.96 -2.22
N LEU A 160 19.30 4.44 -1.77
CA LEU A 160 20.32 5.06 -2.62
C LEU A 160 21.55 4.16 -2.82
N ASP A 161 22.11 4.19 -4.03
CA ASP A 161 23.34 3.49 -4.44
C ASP A 161 24.26 4.44 -5.25
N THR A 162 24.71 5.53 -4.62
CA THR A 162 25.62 6.54 -5.22
C THR A 162 27.09 6.19 -4.97
N PRO A 163 28.07 6.92 -5.54
CA PRO A 163 29.48 6.77 -5.19
C PRO A 163 29.82 7.10 -3.72
N SER A 164 29.05 8.00 -3.08
CA SER A 164 29.34 8.54 -1.74
C SER A 164 28.44 7.99 -0.62
N PHE A 165 27.29 7.40 -0.97
CA PHE A 165 26.36 6.78 -0.03
C PHE A 165 25.71 5.55 -0.66
N LYS A 166 25.60 4.46 0.12
CA LYS A 166 25.03 3.18 -0.28
C LYS A 166 24.26 2.60 0.90
N GLY A 167 22.95 2.77 0.90
CA GLY A 167 22.12 2.50 2.07
C GLY A 167 20.69 2.99 1.86
N ASP A 168 19.94 2.95 2.95
CA ASP A 168 18.56 3.41 3.00
C ASP A 168 18.53 4.81 3.60
N LEU A 169 17.94 5.76 2.88
CA LEU A 169 17.84 7.17 3.25
C LEU A 169 16.38 7.46 3.63
N LEU A 170 16.18 8.09 4.79
CA LEU A 170 14.95 8.82 5.10
C LEU A 170 15.24 10.31 4.89
N VAL A 171 14.44 10.97 4.06
CA VAL A 171 14.32 12.42 3.99
C VAL A 171 12.99 12.82 4.65
N HIS A 172 12.97 13.97 5.34
CA HIS A 172 11.72 14.56 5.80
C HIS A 172 11.78 16.09 5.87
N ASN A 173 10.64 16.76 5.71
CA ASN A 173 10.53 18.22 5.81
C ASN A 173 10.80 18.69 7.26
N ASN A 174 11.01 19.98 7.44
CA ASN A 174 10.95 20.62 8.76
C ASN A 174 10.21 21.95 8.56
N GLU A 175 8.92 22.00 8.83
CA GLU A 175 8.09 23.21 8.72
C GLU A 175 8.30 24.10 9.96
N GLU A 176 8.25 25.43 9.84
CA GLU A 176 8.56 26.35 10.95
C GLU A 176 7.35 26.85 11.75
N CYS A 177 7.44 26.76 13.08
CA CYS A 177 6.44 27.36 13.97
C CYS A 177 6.68 28.86 14.22
N GLY A 178 5.75 29.68 13.74
CA GLY A 178 5.78 31.13 13.90
C GLY A 178 5.69 31.61 15.35
N GLY A 179 6.76 32.21 15.86
CA GLY A 179 6.77 32.86 17.17
C GLY A 179 8.15 33.34 17.64
N PRO A 180 8.26 33.93 18.84
CA PRO A 180 9.52 34.41 19.40
C PRO A 180 10.46 33.24 19.77
N GLY A 181 11.24 32.77 18.80
CA GLY A 181 12.07 31.58 18.89
C GLY A 181 11.65 30.49 17.91
N ALA A 182 11.32 30.88 16.67
CA ALA A 182 11.14 29.98 15.54
C ALA A 182 12.31 28.99 15.39
N GLY A 183 12.03 27.87 14.70
CA GLY A 183 13.00 26.79 14.51
C GLY A 183 14.09 27.11 13.49
N LEU A 184 14.54 26.05 12.84
CA LEU A 184 15.11 26.11 11.50
C LEU A 184 14.30 25.12 10.66
N GLY A 185 13.94 25.52 9.46
CA GLY A 185 13.23 24.66 8.52
C GLY A 185 14.16 23.77 7.69
N GLY A 186 13.93 23.69 6.38
CA GLY A 186 14.67 22.88 5.41
C GLY A 186 14.57 21.37 5.61
N MET A 187 15.05 20.57 4.66
CA MET A 187 15.00 19.11 4.79
C MET A 187 15.98 18.56 5.84
N SER A 188 15.64 17.41 6.42
CA SER A 188 16.52 16.57 7.24
C SER A 188 16.72 15.19 6.60
N LEU A 189 17.94 14.67 6.67
CA LEU A 189 18.40 13.49 5.93
C LEU A 189 19.07 12.49 6.89
N TRP A 190 18.60 11.24 6.89
CA TRP A 190 19.01 10.21 7.84
C TRP A 190 19.34 8.87 7.17
N ASP A 191 20.47 8.25 7.54
CA ASP A 191 20.76 6.85 7.21
C ASP A 191 19.88 5.95 8.10
N VAL A 192 18.92 5.27 7.47
CA VAL A 192 18.00 4.31 8.07
C VAL A 192 18.33 2.87 7.64
N SER A 193 19.56 2.57 7.24
CA SER A 193 19.99 1.20 6.93
C SER A 193 19.92 0.24 8.13
N ASP A 194 19.85 0.77 9.35
CA ASP A 194 19.31 0.12 10.55
C ASP A 194 18.23 1.05 11.13
N PRO A 195 16.93 0.90 10.77
CA PRO A 195 15.87 1.83 11.16
C PRO A 195 15.67 1.97 12.68
N ARG A 196 16.21 1.02 13.46
CA ARG A 196 16.20 1.05 14.93
C ARG A 196 17.38 1.84 15.53
N LYS A 197 18.28 2.37 14.68
CA LYS A 197 19.43 3.24 15.02
C LYS A 197 19.70 4.25 13.88
N PRO A 198 18.72 5.12 13.55
CA PRO A 198 18.87 6.12 12.49
C PRO A 198 20.04 7.06 12.78
N VAL A 199 20.80 7.44 11.75
CA VAL A 199 21.97 8.32 11.86
C VAL A 199 21.77 9.56 11.00
N ALA A 200 21.74 10.75 11.61
CA ALA A 200 21.63 11.99 10.88
C ALA A 200 22.84 12.20 9.95
N LEU A 201 22.55 12.56 8.70
CA LEU A 201 23.52 12.85 7.64
C LEU A 201 23.61 14.36 7.42
N ALA A 202 22.45 15.01 7.32
CA ALA A 202 22.26 16.45 7.35
C ALA A 202 20.93 16.79 8.05
N LYS A 203 20.78 18.02 8.52
CA LYS A 203 19.57 18.60 9.11
C LYS A 203 19.54 20.07 8.70
N HIS A 204 18.35 20.61 8.44
CA HIS A 204 18.18 22.00 8.03
C HIS A 204 19.04 22.34 6.81
N ALA A 205 18.82 21.57 5.74
CA ALA A 205 19.31 21.90 4.41
C ALA A 205 18.14 22.46 3.62
N GLY A 206 18.06 23.79 3.49
CA GLY A 206 17.14 24.52 2.63
C GLY A 206 17.88 25.75 2.08
N ASP A 207 17.15 26.74 1.57
CA ASP A 207 17.75 27.93 0.96
C ASP A 207 18.75 28.68 1.90
N PRO A 208 19.94 29.08 1.41
CA PRO A 208 20.93 29.86 2.14
C PRO A 208 21.02 31.34 1.70
N THR A 209 20.12 31.83 0.84
CA THR A 209 19.99 33.25 0.48
C THR A 209 19.13 34.01 1.49
N VAL A 210 18.08 33.38 2.02
CA VAL A 210 17.23 33.87 3.12
C VAL A 210 17.97 33.93 4.46
N THR A 211 17.32 34.48 5.49
CA THR A 211 17.88 34.59 6.85
C THR A 211 16.79 34.42 7.92
N PRO A 212 16.85 33.39 8.78
CA PRO A 212 17.92 32.38 8.89
C PRO A 212 17.99 31.45 7.65
N PRO A 213 19.18 30.91 7.32
CA PRO A 213 19.32 29.93 6.25
C PRO A 213 18.72 28.57 6.68
N ALA A 214 18.19 27.83 5.71
CA ALA A 214 17.22 26.73 5.85
C ALA A 214 15.82 27.22 6.21
N ASN A 215 15.08 27.58 5.16
CA ASN A 215 13.77 28.20 5.20
C ASN A 215 12.62 27.27 5.65
N ALA A 216 11.45 27.84 5.94
CA ALA A 216 10.22 27.06 6.11
C ALA A 216 9.90 26.26 4.84
N ILE A 217 9.66 24.94 4.98
CA ILE A 217 9.29 24.06 3.87
C ILE A 217 8.15 23.11 4.22
N HIS A 218 7.14 23.03 3.36
CA HIS A 218 5.98 22.16 3.54
C HIS A 218 6.26 20.69 3.20
N SER A 219 6.89 20.43 2.04
CA SER A 219 7.18 19.08 1.56
C SER A 219 8.61 18.88 1.02
N VAL A 220 9.02 17.62 0.85
CA VAL A 220 10.30 17.23 0.24
C VAL A 220 10.24 15.83 -0.41
N PHE A 221 10.66 15.75 -1.67
CA PHE A 221 10.72 14.49 -2.44
C PHE A 221 12.13 14.19 -2.96
N ALA A 222 12.61 12.95 -2.88
CA ALA A 222 13.96 12.55 -3.30
C ALA A 222 13.98 11.49 -4.42
N TRP A 223 15.03 11.50 -5.25
CA TRP A 223 15.20 10.53 -6.33
C TRP A 223 16.66 10.32 -6.78
N GLN A 224 16.95 9.23 -7.49
CA GLN A 224 18.30 8.89 -7.99
C GLN A 224 18.34 8.83 -9.53
N GLN A 225 19.13 9.71 -10.15
CA GLN A 225 19.44 9.67 -11.58
C GLN A 225 20.82 9.04 -11.85
N GLY A 226 20.85 7.72 -12.02
CA GLY A 226 22.10 7.00 -12.33
C GLY A 226 23.04 6.98 -11.13
N GLU A 227 24.18 7.67 -11.20
CA GLU A 227 25.14 7.78 -10.07
C GLU A 227 24.91 9.03 -9.20
N ARG A 228 24.02 9.95 -9.60
CA ARG A 228 23.66 11.18 -8.85
C ARG A 228 22.31 11.01 -8.14
N ALA A 229 22.13 11.68 -7.01
CA ALA A 229 20.86 11.73 -6.28
C ALA A 229 20.46 13.18 -6.00
N PHE A 230 19.16 13.43 -5.92
CA PHE A 230 18.55 14.75 -5.79
C PHE A 230 17.39 14.72 -4.80
N ALA A 231 17.07 15.89 -4.26
CA ALA A 231 15.83 16.17 -3.57
C ALA A 231 15.25 17.49 -4.10
N VAL A 232 13.96 17.67 -3.99
CA VAL A 232 13.24 18.93 -4.23
C VAL A 232 12.48 19.27 -2.95
N GLN A 233 12.47 20.54 -2.59
CA GLN A 233 11.70 21.11 -1.48
C GLN A 233 10.63 22.04 -2.04
N VAL A 234 9.59 22.23 -1.24
CA VAL A 234 8.54 23.23 -1.42
C VAL A 234 8.82 24.33 -0.41
N ASP A 235 9.01 25.58 -0.83
CA ASP A 235 9.33 26.71 0.05
C ASP A 235 8.09 27.54 0.42
N ASP A 236 7.98 27.94 1.69
CA ASP A 236 6.77 28.56 2.24
C ASP A 236 6.86 30.10 2.36
N LEU A 237 7.99 30.74 1.99
CA LEU A 237 8.15 32.20 2.09
C LEU A 237 8.24 32.92 0.73
N GLU A 238 8.87 32.31 -0.27
CA GLU A 238 9.29 33.00 -1.49
C GLU A 238 8.41 32.64 -2.71
N LEU A 239 8.59 33.35 -3.84
CA LEU A 239 7.83 33.11 -5.08
C LEU A 239 8.51 32.11 -6.03
N ASP A 240 9.77 31.76 -5.75
CA ASP A 240 10.57 30.79 -6.50
C ASP A 240 10.65 29.47 -5.72
N ASP A 241 9.47 28.90 -5.46
CA ASP A 241 9.16 27.90 -4.42
C ASP A 241 9.60 26.45 -4.68
N VAL A 242 10.18 26.13 -5.84
CA VAL A 242 10.65 24.78 -6.21
C VAL A 242 12.17 24.68 -6.04
N ASP A 243 12.61 24.34 -4.84
CA ASP A 243 14.02 24.40 -4.45
C ASP A 243 14.73 23.04 -4.58
N ILE A 244 15.62 22.89 -5.58
CA ILE A 244 16.20 21.60 -5.97
C ILE A 244 17.62 21.45 -5.44
N PHE A 245 17.89 20.35 -4.75
CA PHE A 245 19.18 19.97 -4.16
C PHE A 245 19.82 18.76 -4.84
N GLU A 246 21.14 18.80 -5.01
CA GLU A 246 21.95 17.61 -5.22
C GLU A 246 22.34 16.99 -3.87
N ILE A 247 21.94 15.74 -3.65
CA ILE A 247 22.22 14.93 -2.46
C ILE A 247 23.06 13.68 -2.78
N THR A 248 23.85 13.72 -3.86
CA THR A 248 24.75 12.63 -4.29
C THR A 248 25.68 12.15 -3.15
N ASP A 249 26.10 13.06 -2.26
CA ASP A 249 26.44 12.73 -0.87
C ASP A 249 25.42 13.42 0.06
N PRO A 250 24.49 12.68 0.69
CA PRO A 250 23.44 13.25 1.56
C PRO A 250 23.98 13.88 2.86
N ARG A 251 25.30 13.86 3.09
CA ARG A 251 25.99 14.59 4.17
C ARG A 251 26.40 16.01 3.77
N GLN A 252 26.33 16.32 2.47
CA GLN A 252 26.62 17.63 1.90
C GLN A 252 25.58 17.96 0.81
N PRO A 253 24.30 18.15 1.17
CA PRO A 253 23.30 18.68 0.24
C PRO A 253 23.75 20.03 -0.33
N ARG A 254 23.41 20.27 -1.59
CA ARG A 254 23.74 21.52 -2.28
C ARG A 254 22.66 21.87 -3.28
N GLN A 255 21.99 22.99 -3.08
CA GLN A 255 21.05 23.62 -4.00
C GLN A 255 21.66 23.75 -5.42
N ILE A 256 20.83 23.55 -6.45
CA ILE A 256 21.24 23.52 -7.87
C ILE A 256 20.28 24.26 -8.81
N ALA A 257 19.03 24.47 -8.40
CA ALA A 257 18.02 25.30 -9.03
C ALA A 257 17.04 25.77 -7.94
N GLU A 258 16.45 26.94 -8.19
CA GLU A 258 15.66 27.80 -7.31
C GLU A 258 14.79 28.55 -8.33
N VAL A 259 13.49 28.22 -8.40
CA VAL A 259 12.56 28.58 -9.50
C VAL A 259 11.12 28.47 -9.02
N GLY A 260 10.18 29.20 -9.61
CA GLY A 260 8.74 29.00 -9.37
C GLY A 260 7.85 29.48 -10.51
N LEU A 261 6.58 29.78 -10.19
CA LEU A 261 5.60 30.34 -11.14
C LEU A 261 6.11 31.56 -11.95
N PRO A 262 6.94 32.49 -11.42
CA PRO A 262 7.48 33.61 -12.20
C PRO A 262 8.33 33.20 -13.42
N ASP A 263 8.98 32.03 -13.38
CA ASP A 263 9.76 31.48 -14.50
C ASP A 263 8.86 30.82 -15.57
N TRP A 264 7.60 30.49 -15.25
CA TRP A 264 6.68 29.77 -16.11
C TRP A 264 5.38 30.57 -16.40
N PRO A 265 5.44 31.75 -17.05
CA PRO A 265 4.26 32.53 -17.44
C PRO A 265 3.45 31.89 -18.59
N GLN A 266 3.56 30.57 -18.75
CA GLN A 266 2.63 29.73 -19.51
C GLN A 266 1.59 29.08 -18.58
N ALA A 267 1.95 28.81 -17.32
CA ALA A 267 1.10 28.19 -16.30
C ALA A 267 0.06 29.14 -15.70
N GLN A 268 -0.43 30.09 -16.50
CA GLN A 268 -1.37 31.12 -16.08
C GLN A 268 -2.75 30.72 -16.62
N ASN A 269 -3.41 29.83 -15.87
CA ASN A 269 -4.70 29.27 -16.21
C ASN A 269 -5.82 30.33 -16.18
N SER A 270 -7.01 29.97 -16.71
CA SER A 270 -8.12 30.93 -16.84
C SER A 270 -8.73 31.37 -15.49
N GLN A 271 -8.48 30.62 -14.41
CA GLN A 271 -8.93 30.96 -13.05
C GLN A 271 -8.11 32.14 -12.49
N SER A 272 -6.80 32.16 -12.75
CA SER A 272 -5.87 33.20 -12.27
C SER A 272 -6.23 34.61 -12.76
N GLU A 273 -6.87 34.76 -13.93
CA GLU A 273 -7.37 36.05 -14.44
C GLU A 273 -8.43 36.70 -13.52
N GLY A 274 -9.06 35.93 -12.61
CA GLY A 274 -10.09 36.40 -11.69
C GLY A 274 -9.61 36.77 -10.28
N ILE A 275 -8.51 36.15 -9.81
CA ILE A 275 -8.04 36.19 -8.41
C ILE A 275 -7.07 37.36 -8.16
N GLY A 276 -6.42 37.83 -9.23
CA GLY A 276 -5.36 38.84 -9.20
C GLY A 276 -4.00 38.22 -9.54
N ASP A 277 -3.07 39.03 -10.03
CA ASP A 277 -1.72 38.63 -10.48
C ASP A 277 -0.90 37.93 -9.37
N PHE A 278 -1.08 36.60 -9.25
CA PHE A 278 -0.33 35.66 -8.39
C PHE A 278 0.09 36.22 -7.02
N ALA A 279 -0.91 36.52 -6.19
CA ALA A 279 -0.72 36.73 -4.76
C ALA A 279 -0.45 35.39 -4.05
N SER A 280 0.75 34.83 -4.26
CA SER A 280 1.27 33.60 -3.63
C SER A 280 0.27 32.42 -3.62
N SER A 281 0.03 31.82 -4.81
CA SER A 281 -0.56 30.47 -4.86
C SER A 281 0.42 29.52 -4.19
N PHE A 282 0.00 28.88 -3.09
CA PHE A 282 0.86 28.00 -2.31
C PHE A 282 1.20 26.74 -3.11
N LEU A 283 2.50 26.50 -3.39
CA LEU A 283 2.96 25.17 -3.75
C LEU A 283 2.78 24.25 -2.53
N HIS A 284 2.14 23.10 -2.72
CA HIS A 284 1.81 22.19 -1.64
C HIS A 284 2.70 20.94 -1.64
N ASP A 285 2.62 20.12 -2.67
CA ASP A 285 3.45 18.91 -2.78
C ASP A 285 3.93 18.58 -4.21
N VAL A 286 4.96 17.74 -4.29
CA VAL A 286 5.77 17.47 -5.48
C VAL A 286 6.13 15.98 -5.63
N GLN A 287 5.80 15.38 -6.78
CA GLN A 287 6.25 14.04 -7.15
C GLN A 287 7.27 14.06 -8.29
N VAL A 288 8.34 13.24 -8.21
CA VAL A 288 9.32 13.07 -9.30
C VAL A 288 9.38 11.63 -9.80
N LYS A 289 9.06 11.42 -11.09
CA LYS A 289 8.95 10.09 -11.72
C LYS A 289 9.73 9.99 -13.04
N LYS A 290 10.08 8.77 -13.44
CA LYS A 290 10.78 8.50 -14.70
C LYS A 290 9.84 7.95 -15.78
N ILE A 291 9.31 8.83 -16.61
CA ILE A 291 8.30 8.55 -17.65
C ILE A 291 8.95 8.49 -19.03
N GLY A 292 8.66 7.44 -19.81
CA GLY A 292 9.16 7.26 -21.19
C GLY A 292 10.69 7.17 -21.36
N GLY A 293 11.46 7.23 -20.26
CA GLY A 293 12.92 7.35 -20.23
C GLY A 293 13.44 8.73 -19.79
N ASN A 294 12.57 9.74 -19.78
CA ASN A 294 12.79 11.09 -19.27
C ASN A 294 12.48 11.15 -17.77
N TRP A 295 12.98 12.14 -17.05
CA TRP A 295 12.50 12.48 -15.70
C TRP A 295 11.51 13.63 -15.76
N ARG A 296 10.39 13.46 -15.08
CA ARG A 296 9.31 14.44 -14.94
C ARG A 296 9.09 14.75 -13.48
N MET A 297 8.75 16.00 -13.18
CA MET A 297 8.31 16.50 -11.89
C MET A 297 6.87 16.99 -12.05
N LEU A 298 6.03 16.71 -11.07
CA LEU A 298 4.63 17.11 -10.97
C LEU A 298 4.51 17.91 -9.68
N LEU A 299 3.97 19.11 -9.78
CA LEU A 299 3.78 20.08 -8.71
C LEU A 299 2.28 20.25 -8.51
N SER A 300 1.84 20.38 -7.26
CA SER A 300 0.46 20.65 -6.87
C SER A 300 0.45 22.02 -6.20
N TYR A 301 0.05 23.06 -6.94
CA TYR A 301 -0.13 24.42 -6.42
C TYR A 301 -1.60 24.62 -6.13
N TRP A 302 -1.96 25.07 -4.93
CA TRP A 302 -3.34 25.15 -4.44
C TRP A 302 -4.32 25.74 -5.49
N ASP A 303 -4.27 27.05 -5.71
CA ASP A 303 -5.15 27.77 -6.65
C ASP A 303 -4.68 27.66 -8.13
N ALA A 304 -3.38 27.53 -8.37
CA ALA A 304 -2.81 27.45 -9.73
C ALA A 304 -2.92 26.06 -10.38
N GLY A 305 -3.27 25.03 -9.61
CA GLY A 305 -3.46 23.66 -10.06
C GLY A 305 -2.17 22.86 -10.23
N TYR A 306 -2.22 21.86 -11.10
CA TYR A 306 -1.15 20.89 -11.29
C TYR A 306 -0.23 21.32 -12.43
N ILE A 307 1.09 21.34 -12.19
CA ILE A 307 2.11 21.77 -13.17
C ILE A 307 3.11 20.64 -13.41
N THR A 308 3.48 20.39 -14.67
CA THR A 308 4.50 19.40 -15.02
C THR A 308 5.77 20.00 -15.58
N LEU A 309 6.93 19.56 -15.05
CA LEU A 309 8.26 19.99 -15.47
C LEU A 309 9.12 18.81 -15.98
N ASP A 310 10.01 19.08 -16.93
CA ASP A 310 11.08 18.17 -17.32
C ASP A 310 12.33 18.42 -16.46
N VAL A 311 12.79 17.37 -15.78
CA VAL A 311 13.93 17.43 -14.83
C VAL A 311 15.03 16.44 -15.20
N ASN A 312 15.27 16.25 -16.51
CA ASN A 312 16.43 15.49 -17.00
C ASN A 312 17.78 16.19 -16.73
N ASP A 313 17.76 17.51 -16.57
CA ASP A 313 18.84 18.29 -15.95
C ASP A 313 18.26 19.01 -14.73
N PRO A 314 18.32 18.44 -13.51
CA PRO A 314 17.72 19.04 -12.32
C PRO A 314 18.26 20.42 -11.91
N ALA A 315 19.36 20.89 -12.51
CA ALA A 315 19.83 22.27 -12.34
C ALA A 315 19.15 23.27 -13.32
N LYS A 316 18.26 22.77 -14.19
CA LYS A 316 17.52 23.50 -15.23
C LYS A 316 16.16 22.81 -15.48
N PRO A 317 15.25 22.79 -14.48
CA PRO A 317 13.87 22.40 -14.70
C PRO A 317 13.24 23.19 -15.85
N ARG A 318 12.25 22.61 -16.51
CA ARG A 318 11.56 23.23 -17.66
C ARG A 318 10.08 22.91 -17.66
N PHE A 319 9.23 23.93 -17.72
CA PHE A 319 7.80 23.79 -17.97
C PHE A 319 7.48 22.87 -19.17
N ILE A 320 6.39 22.10 -19.03
CA ILE A 320 5.81 21.24 -20.06
C ILE A 320 4.37 21.67 -20.34
N GLU A 321 3.51 21.59 -19.32
CA GLU A 321 2.05 21.80 -19.36
C GLU A 321 1.53 22.03 -17.92
N ASP A 322 0.42 22.74 -17.78
CA ASP A 322 -0.37 23.01 -16.56
C ASP A 322 -1.83 22.52 -16.69
N SER A 323 -2.58 22.46 -15.59
CA SER A 323 -4.01 22.13 -15.58
C SER A 323 -4.92 23.37 -15.55
N ASP A 324 -5.82 23.48 -16.52
CA ASP A 324 -6.93 24.45 -16.51
C ASP A 324 -8.18 23.78 -15.91
N PHE A 325 -8.62 24.25 -14.73
CA PHE A 325 -9.82 23.72 -14.07
C PHE A 325 -11.09 24.05 -14.88
N PRO A 326 -12.04 23.12 -15.09
CA PRO A 326 -13.25 23.42 -15.85
C PRO A 326 -14.16 24.45 -15.15
N ASP A 327 -14.59 25.50 -15.87
CA ASP A 327 -15.61 26.45 -15.43
C ASP A 327 -16.95 26.24 -16.19
N PRO A 328 -18.08 25.98 -15.51
CA PRO A 328 -18.19 25.67 -14.08
C PRO A 328 -17.60 24.31 -13.72
N ASP A 329 -17.31 24.13 -12.43
CA ASP A 329 -16.93 22.87 -11.81
C ASP A 329 -17.86 21.72 -12.28
N PRO A 330 -17.35 20.59 -12.81
CA PRO A 330 -18.18 19.51 -13.35
C PRO A 330 -19.01 18.76 -12.29
N LEU A 331 -18.58 18.81 -11.03
CA LEU A 331 -19.08 18.03 -9.90
C LEU A 331 -19.99 18.86 -8.98
N THR A 332 -19.54 20.06 -8.60
CA THR A 332 -20.29 21.00 -7.73
C THR A 332 -21.19 21.94 -8.54
N GLY A 333 -20.81 22.26 -9.78
CA GLY A 333 -21.48 23.28 -10.61
C GLY A 333 -21.16 24.73 -10.19
N PHE A 334 -20.17 24.94 -9.33
CA PHE A 334 -19.73 26.27 -8.88
C PHE A 334 -18.85 26.98 -9.95
N ALA A 335 -18.71 28.30 -9.86
CA ALA A 335 -18.11 29.14 -10.91
C ALA A 335 -17.58 30.50 -10.39
N PRO A 336 -16.25 30.78 -10.47
CA PRO A 336 -15.18 29.82 -10.82
C PRO A 336 -15.17 28.63 -9.85
N PRO A 337 -14.62 27.45 -10.19
CA PRO A 337 -14.26 26.41 -9.21
C PRO A 337 -13.38 26.96 -8.07
N GLU A 338 -13.19 26.17 -7.01
CA GLU A 338 -12.29 26.56 -5.91
C GLU A 338 -10.83 26.42 -6.34
N GLY A 339 -10.35 25.17 -6.46
CA GLY A 339 -9.00 24.87 -6.90
C GLY A 339 -8.09 24.75 -5.68
N ASP A 340 -7.91 23.51 -5.23
CA ASP A 340 -7.26 23.21 -3.95
C ASP A 340 -6.21 22.10 -4.13
N ALA A 341 -5.40 22.19 -5.19
CA ALA A 341 -4.53 21.10 -5.65
C ALA A 341 -3.40 20.77 -4.64
N HIS A 342 -3.60 19.67 -3.90
CA HIS A 342 -2.84 19.27 -2.72
C HIS A 342 -1.74 18.26 -3.02
N TYR A 343 -2.11 17.14 -3.65
CA TYR A 343 -1.22 16.03 -3.99
C TYR A 343 -1.57 15.43 -5.35
N ALA A 344 -0.57 15.00 -6.11
CA ALA A 344 -0.80 14.20 -7.31
C ALA A 344 0.31 13.20 -7.65
N GLU A 345 -0.08 12.07 -8.24
CA GLU A 345 0.82 11.01 -8.70
C GLU A 345 0.49 10.54 -10.13
N TRP A 346 1.47 9.93 -10.82
CA TRP A 346 1.22 9.26 -12.10
C TRP A 346 0.97 7.77 -11.96
N ASP A 347 -0.05 7.26 -12.65
CA ASP A 347 -0.37 5.83 -12.70
C ASP A 347 0.78 4.95 -13.22
N ARG A 348 0.72 3.65 -12.92
CA ARG A 348 1.67 2.61 -13.38
C ARG A 348 1.92 2.53 -14.90
N THR A 349 1.08 3.15 -15.74
CA THR A 349 1.20 3.17 -17.21
C THR A 349 1.69 4.50 -17.78
N ASP A 350 1.92 5.50 -16.93
CA ASP A 350 2.29 6.87 -17.31
C ASP A 350 1.27 7.52 -18.27
N ARG A 351 -0.04 7.29 -18.02
CA ARG A 351 -1.16 7.78 -18.84
C ARG A 351 -2.20 8.58 -18.08
N PHE A 352 -2.29 8.39 -16.77
CA PHE A 352 -3.21 9.10 -15.90
C PHE A 352 -2.45 9.74 -14.75
N ILE A 353 -2.91 10.91 -14.33
CA ILE A 353 -2.57 11.49 -13.04
C ILE A 353 -3.78 11.31 -12.12
N LEU A 354 -3.49 10.92 -10.89
CA LEU A 354 -4.43 10.78 -9.78
C LEU A 354 -4.15 11.97 -8.87
N ALA A 355 -5.17 12.78 -8.62
CA ALA A 355 -5.02 14.12 -8.05
C ALA A 355 -6.04 14.34 -6.92
N ALA A 356 -5.63 15.10 -5.90
CA ALA A 356 -6.39 15.41 -4.70
C ALA A 356 -6.59 16.93 -4.59
N ASP A 357 -7.83 17.39 -4.68
CA ASP A 357 -8.22 18.76 -4.32
C ASP A 357 -8.66 18.78 -2.84
N GLU A 358 -7.92 19.43 -1.94
CA GLU A 358 -8.16 19.42 -0.49
C GLU A 358 -8.97 20.65 0.00
N ASP A 359 -10.28 20.70 -0.29
CA ASP A 359 -11.16 21.71 0.33
C ASP A 359 -11.54 21.36 1.79
N PHE A 360 -11.15 22.24 2.73
CA PHE A 360 -11.54 22.28 4.15
C PHE A 360 -12.68 23.27 4.48
N GLN A 361 -13.03 24.14 3.54
CA GLN A 361 -14.01 25.21 3.67
C GLN A 361 -15.24 24.91 2.81
N PRO A 362 -16.09 23.93 3.18
CA PRO A 362 -17.24 23.44 2.41
C PRO A 362 -18.37 24.47 2.19
N PHE A 363 -18.10 25.76 2.43
CA PHE A 363 -19.00 26.86 2.19
C PHE A 363 -18.26 28.18 1.83
N ARG A 364 -18.13 28.49 0.54
CA ARG A 364 -17.61 29.76 0.05
C ARG A 364 -18.52 30.95 0.38
N LEU A 365 -17.92 32.10 0.70
CA LEU A 365 -18.63 33.34 1.02
C LEU A 365 -18.72 34.27 -0.20
N GLY A 366 -19.58 33.90 -1.15
CA GLY A 366 -19.74 34.58 -2.43
C GLY A 366 -20.54 35.89 -2.35
N GLY A 367 -19.97 36.97 -2.90
CA GLY A 367 -20.58 38.29 -3.02
C GLY A 367 -21.10 38.59 -4.43
N ARG A 368 -22.24 39.29 -4.51
CA ARG A 368 -22.79 39.77 -5.79
C ARG A 368 -23.22 41.23 -5.73
N ILE A 369 -22.85 41.99 -6.75
CA ILE A 369 -23.29 43.37 -6.97
C ILE A 369 -24.71 43.36 -7.54
N THR A 370 -25.67 43.95 -6.83
CA THR A 370 -27.12 43.90 -7.14
C THR A 370 -27.72 45.23 -7.62
N SER A 371 -26.92 46.29 -7.71
CA SER A 371 -27.31 47.56 -8.36
C SER A 371 -26.08 48.26 -8.97
N GLY A 372 -26.24 49.48 -9.49
CA GLY A 372 -25.12 50.26 -10.05
C GLY A 372 -24.66 49.79 -11.44
N PRO A 373 -23.52 50.31 -11.94
CA PRO A 373 -23.04 50.04 -13.30
C PRO A 373 -22.47 48.62 -13.48
N PHE A 374 -22.10 47.94 -12.38
CA PHE A 374 -21.54 46.58 -12.38
C PHE A 374 -22.57 45.52 -11.92
N ILE A 375 -23.87 45.81 -12.06
CA ILE A 375 -24.95 44.91 -11.65
C ILE A 375 -24.79 43.51 -12.28
N GLY A 376 -24.84 42.49 -11.44
CA GLY A 376 -24.66 41.10 -11.81
C GLY A 376 -23.26 40.56 -11.55
N GLY A 377 -22.25 41.44 -11.44
CA GLY A 377 -20.86 41.07 -11.15
C GLY A 377 -20.71 40.34 -9.81
N ARG A 378 -19.81 39.36 -9.79
CA ARG A 378 -19.44 38.57 -8.61
C ARG A 378 -18.16 39.13 -7.98
N PHE A 379 -17.94 38.78 -6.72
CA PHE A 379 -16.68 38.97 -6.01
C PHE A 379 -16.62 37.99 -4.83
N GLU A 380 -15.42 37.68 -4.36
CA GLU A 380 -15.23 36.94 -3.12
C GLU A 380 -15.05 37.89 -1.94
N ALA A 381 -15.45 37.43 -0.76
CA ALA A 381 -15.43 38.23 0.44
C ALA A 381 -15.13 37.34 1.66
N PRO A 382 -13.90 36.83 1.81
CA PRO A 382 -13.53 35.91 2.87
C PRO A 382 -13.86 36.50 4.26
N PRO A 383 -14.43 35.71 5.19
CA PRO A 383 -14.81 36.23 6.50
C PRO A 383 -13.59 36.55 7.35
N ALA A 384 -13.58 37.70 8.02
CA ALA A 384 -12.51 38.06 8.93
C ALA A 384 -12.52 37.18 10.19
N VAL A 385 -11.37 36.61 10.52
CA VAL A 385 -11.13 35.81 11.73
C VAL A 385 -11.39 36.68 12.97
N GLY A 386 -12.19 36.19 13.90
CA GLY A 386 -12.63 36.93 15.10
C GLY A 386 -13.93 37.73 14.94
N SER A 387 -14.44 37.88 13.71
CA SER A 387 -15.73 38.56 13.47
C SER A 387 -16.92 37.58 13.42
N PRO A 388 -18.14 38.03 13.78
CA PRO A 388 -19.38 37.29 13.53
C PRO A 388 -19.51 36.86 12.06
N ARG A 389 -19.69 35.56 11.80
CA ARG A 389 -19.80 35.03 10.43
C ARG A 389 -21.09 35.49 9.75
N VAL A 390 -21.10 35.44 8.41
CA VAL A 390 -22.31 35.58 7.59
C VAL A 390 -22.94 34.19 7.46
N ASP A 391 -24.12 34.00 8.03
CA ASP A 391 -24.84 32.72 8.02
C ASP A 391 -25.81 32.62 6.83
N ALA A 392 -26.14 31.40 6.38
CA ALA A 392 -27.10 31.17 5.30
C ALA A 392 -28.50 31.76 5.59
N ASP A 393 -28.95 31.69 6.85
CA ASP A 393 -30.20 32.32 7.33
C ASP A 393 -30.12 33.86 7.45
N ARG A 394 -28.91 34.44 7.39
CA ARG A 394 -28.62 35.85 7.64
C ARG A 394 -27.63 36.43 6.62
N PRO A 395 -27.94 36.38 5.31
CA PRO A 395 -27.06 36.90 4.27
C PRO A 395 -26.84 38.40 4.42
N LEU A 396 -25.65 38.87 4.07
CA LEU A 396 -25.30 40.28 4.14
C LEU A 396 -25.81 41.01 2.88
N VAL A 397 -27.01 41.56 2.98
CA VAL A 397 -27.68 42.29 1.88
C VAL A 397 -27.85 43.75 2.25
N GLY A 398 -27.39 44.68 1.41
CA GLY A 398 -27.53 46.10 1.69
C GLY A 398 -26.88 47.07 0.67
N PRO A 399 -27.20 48.38 0.77
CA PRO A 399 -26.45 49.42 0.07
C PRO A 399 -25.07 49.62 0.71
N THR A 400 -24.04 49.83 -0.11
CA THR A 400 -22.69 50.15 0.37
C THR A 400 -22.44 51.66 0.51
N THR A 401 -21.46 52.03 1.33
CA THR A 401 -20.97 53.41 1.46
C THR A 401 -19.47 53.41 1.71
N PHE A 402 -18.72 54.19 0.93
CA PHE A 402 -17.28 54.34 1.16
C PHE A 402 -17.03 55.12 2.47
N VAL A 403 -16.17 54.59 3.34
CA VAL A 403 -15.83 55.23 4.63
C VAL A 403 -14.36 55.65 4.74
N GLY A 404 -13.58 55.54 3.65
CA GLY A 404 -12.14 55.73 3.69
C GLY A 404 -11.44 54.58 4.43
N ARG A 405 -10.32 54.90 5.08
CA ARG A 405 -9.45 53.92 5.78
C ARG A 405 -9.92 53.47 7.16
N ALA A 406 -11.06 53.99 7.64
CA ALA A 406 -11.71 53.68 8.92
C ALA A 406 -10.89 53.82 10.22
N CYS A 407 -9.64 54.30 10.19
CA CYS A 407 -8.75 54.47 11.35
C CYS A 407 -9.15 55.54 12.40
N SER A 408 -10.38 56.05 12.36
CA SER A 408 -10.94 56.85 13.45
C SER A 408 -12.46 56.89 13.38
N VAL A 409 -13.13 56.68 14.51
CA VAL A 409 -14.58 56.93 14.65
C VAL A 409 -14.98 58.36 14.25
N VAL A 410 -14.06 59.33 14.21
CA VAL A 410 -14.38 60.70 13.75
C VAL A 410 -14.42 60.81 12.23
N SER A 411 -13.60 60.06 11.49
CA SER A 411 -13.56 60.10 10.01
C SER A 411 -14.64 59.22 9.35
N VAL A 412 -15.11 58.16 10.02
CA VAL A 412 -16.19 57.31 9.51
C VAL A 412 -17.53 58.06 9.51
N PRO A 413 -18.27 58.16 8.38
CA PRO A 413 -19.62 58.74 8.33
C PRO A 413 -20.63 57.94 9.15
N VAL A 414 -21.75 58.55 9.56
CA VAL A 414 -22.89 57.79 10.12
C VAL A 414 -23.52 56.94 9.01
N ALA A 415 -23.87 55.68 9.32
CA ALA A 415 -24.51 54.78 8.36
C ALA A 415 -25.84 55.35 7.83
N PRO A 416 -26.05 55.40 6.50
CA PRO A 416 -27.31 55.92 5.91
C PRO A 416 -28.56 55.12 6.30
N SER A 417 -28.40 53.84 6.64
CA SER A 417 -29.44 52.96 7.19
C SER A 417 -28.81 51.89 8.08
N LYS A 418 -29.63 51.24 8.92
CA LYS A 418 -29.24 50.05 9.69
C LYS A 418 -28.77 48.86 8.85
N ASP A 419 -29.09 48.87 7.55
CA ASP A 419 -28.75 47.81 6.59
C ASP A 419 -27.58 48.24 5.69
N SER A 420 -26.90 49.35 6.00
CA SER A 420 -25.76 49.84 5.21
C SER A 420 -24.49 49.05 5.52
N VAL A 421 -23.68 48.81 4.49
CA VAL A 421 -22.36 48.16 4.59
C VAL A 421 -21.25 49.19 4.37
N ALA A 422 -20.25 49.20 5.24
CA ALA A 422 -19.08 50.07 5.10
C ALA A 422 -18.10 49.44 4.10
N VAL A 423 -17.65 50.22 3.11
CA VAL A 423 -16.57 49.82 2.19
C VAL A 423 -15.33 50.62 2.53
N ILE A 424 -14.25 49.90 2.84
CA ILE A 424 -13.10 50.39 3.60
C ILE A 424 -11.84 50.18 2.76
N GLU A 425 -11.00 51.21 2.59
CA GLU A 425 -9.66 51.02 2.01
C GLU A 425 -8.70 50.47 3.08
N ARG A 426 -7.85 49.51 2.71
CA ARG A 426 -6.69 49.07 3.50
C ARG A 426 -5.71 50.25 3.71
N GLY A 427 -4.80 50.09 4.67
CA GLY A 427 -3.78 51.07 5.03
C GLY A 427 -4.33 52.19 5.93
N GLY A 428 -3.40 52.96 6.50
CA GLY A 428 -3.70 54.04 7.45
C GLY A 428 -3.14 53.82 8.87
N GLY A 429 -2.58 52.64 9.16
CA GLY A 429 -1.82 52.39 10.39
C GLY A 429 -2.69 52.13 11.62
N CYS A 430 -3.85 51.50 11.42
CA CYS A 430 -4.73 51.03 12.49
C CYS A 430 -5.11 49.57 12.25
N THR A 431 -5.33 48.80 13.32
CA THR A 431 -5.70 47.37 13.22
C THR A 431 -7.04 47.16 12.50
N PHE A 432 -7.26 45.99 11.89
CA PHE A 432 -8.57 45.66 11.30
C PHE A 432 -9.68 45.60 12.36
N THR A 433 -9.37 45.18 13.59
CA THR A 433 -10.24 45.31 14.78
C THR A 433 -10.69 46.76 14.98
N GLU A 434 -9.77 47.75 15.01
CA GLU A 434 -10.13 49.16 15.13
C GLU A 434 -10.98 49.66 13.95
N LYS A 435 -10.71 49.22 12.72
CA LYS A 435 -11.59 49.54 11.55
C LYS A 435 -13.00 49.00 11.77
N SER A 436 -13.15 47.76 12.25
CA SER A 436 -14.42 47.10 12.56
C SER A 436 -15.18 47.83 13.67
N GLU A 437 -14.54 48.13 14.80
CA GLU A 437 -15.13 48.90 15.90
C GLU A 437 -15.57 50.31 15.45
N ASN A 438 -14.74 51.01 14.68
CA ASN A 438 -15.03 52.38 14.21
C ASN A 438 -16.25 52.44 13.26
N VAL A 439 -16.50 51.41 12.45
CA VAL A 439 -17.72 51.34 11.60
C VAL A 439 -18.93 50.79 12.35
N ALA A 440 -18.76 49.83 13.26
CA ALA A 440 -19.83 49.36 14.15
C ALA A 440 -20.38 50.51 15.01
N ALA A 441 -19.50 51.36 15.56
CA ALA A 441 -19.86 52.57 16.31
C ALA A 441 -20.62 53.63 15.48
N LYS A 442 -20.72 53.46 14.16
CA LYS A 442 -21.50 54.32 13.24
C LYS A 442 -22.77 53.67 12.69
N GLY A 443 -23.10 52.46 13.14
CA GLY A 443 -24.36 51.78 12.83
C GLY A 443 -24.41 51.06 11.48
N TYR A 444 -23.25 50.76 10.89
CA TYR A 444 -23.16 49.84 9.76
C TYR A 444 -23.41 48.40 10.23
N GLN A 445 -24.07 47.57 9.41
CA GLN A 445 -24.31 46.16 9.75
C GLN A 445 -23.09 45.27 9.50
N ALA A 446 -22.15 45.71 8.65
CA ALA A 446 -20.91 45.01 8.33
C ALA A 446 -19.86 45.95 7.71
N GLY A 447 -18.62 45.48 7.64
CA GLY A 447 -17.55 46.07 6.84
C GLY A 447 -17.05 45.13 5.74
N VAL A 448 -16.61 45.70 4.62
CA VAL A 448 -15.85 45.02 3.55
C VAL A 448 -14.60 45.84 3.29
N VAL A 449 -13.42 45.21 3.36
CA VAL A 449 -12.16 45.88 3.03
C VAL A 449 -11.83 45.64 1.55
N PHE A 450 -11.13 46.57 0.93
CA PHE A 450 -10.47 46.35 -0.36
C PHE A 450 -9.05 46.92 -0.34
N ASN A 451 -8.21 46.40 -1.22
CA ASN A 451 -6.78 46.64 -1.15
C ASN A 451 -6.41 48.11 -1.42
N ASP A 452 -5.34 48.59 -0.77
CA ASP A 452 -4.77 49.92 -0.98
C ASP A 452 -3.97 49.94 -2.30
N GLN A 453 -3.37 51.05 -2.71
CA GLN A 453 -2.66 51.12 -4.00
C GLN A 453 -1.34 50.32 -4.06
N GLY A 454 -0.95 49.65 -2.98
CA GLY A 454 0.35 49.04 -2.80
C GLY A 454 1.39 50.07 -2.31
N ASN A 455 2.34 49.61 -1.51
CA ASN A 455 3.48 50.42 -1.05
C ASN A 455 4.83 49.67 -1.17
N ASP A 456 4.81 48.41 -1.60
CA ASP A 456 5.98 47.56 -1.77
C ASP A 456 6.41 47.55 -3.26
N PRO A 457 7.70 47.75 -3.60
CA PRO A 457 8.18 47.70 -4.98
C PRO A 457 8.38 46.29 -5.55
N ASN A 458 8.28 45.23 -4.73
CA ASN A 458 8.51 43.84 -5.11
C ASN A 458 7.21 43.02 -5.24
N ALA A 459 6.15 43.35 -4.47
CA ALA A 459 4.88 42.62 -4.49
C ALA A 459 3.80 43.31 -5.36
N ARG A 460 3.09 42.56 -6.22
CA ARG A 460 1.96 43.06 -7.05
C ARG A 460 0.64 43.20 -6.27
N ASP A 461 0.75 43.56 -4.99
CA ASP A 461 -0.23 43.23 -3.95
C ASP A 461 -1.62 43.88 -4.08
N CYS A 462 -1.80 44.92 -4.91
CA CYS A 462 -3.04 45.69 -4.90
C CYS A 462 -4.26 45.00 -5.54
N GLU A 463 -4.07 43.96 -6.36
CA GLU A 463 -5.15 43.06 -6.78
C GLU A 463 -5.19 41.75 -5.99
N ALA A 464 -4.38 41.57 -4.95
CA ALA A 464 -4.47 40.41 -4.07
C ALA A 464 -5.80 40.38 -3.31
N THR A 465 -6.34 39.17 -3.11
CA THR A 465 -7.32 38.87 -2.06
C THR A 465 -6.55 38.50 -0.79
N LEU A 466 -6.84 39.13 0.36
CA LEU A 466 -6.12 38.86 1.61
C LEU A 466 -7.09 38.55 2.77
N PRO A 467 -6.89 37.44 3.51
CA PRO A 467 -7.62 37.18 4.74
C PRO A 467 -7.16 38.15 5.84
N VAL A 468 -8.02 38.40 6.85
CA VAL A 468 -7.71 39.35 7.94
C VAL A 468 -8.21 38.84 9.30
N ALA A 469 -7.51 39.20 10.37
CA ALA A 469 -7.99 39.06 11.74
C ALA A 469 -8.61 40.38 12.22
N ALA A 470 -9.90 40.36 12.54
CA ALA A 470 -10.65 41.52 13.03
C ALA A 470 -11.70 41.07 14.06
N ASP A 471 -11.41 41.30 15.35
CA ASP A 471 -12.41 41.14 16.40
C ASP A 471 -13.49 42.22 16.25
N GLY A 472 -14.76 41.91 16.53
CA GLY A 472 -15.82 42.91 16.41
C GLY A 472 -17.23 42.42 16.71
N ALA A 473 -18.18 43.35 16.77
CA ALA A 473 -19.60 43.09 17.04
C ALA A 473 -20.45 42.92 15.76
N ILE A 474 -19.85 43.02 14.58
CA ILE A 474 -20.48 42.94 13.26
C ILE A 474 -19.65 42.03 12.33
N PRO A 475 -20.27 41.38 11.33
CA PRO A 475 -19.52 40.73 10.26
C PRO A 475 -18.54 41.69 9.59
N PHE A 476 -17.31 41.23 9.41
CA PHE A 476 -16.27 41.99 8.75
C PHE A 476 -15.65 41.07 7.70
N LEU A 477 -15.56 41.53 6.46
CA LEU A 477 -15.04 40.73 5.34
C LEU A 477 -13.67 41.26 4.94
N GLY A 478 -12.79 40.33 4.55
CA GLY A 478 -11.37 40.55 4.27
C GLY A 478 -11.08 41.48 3.10
N VAL A 479 -9.81 41.60 2.75
CA VAL A 479 -9.37 42.53 1.71
C VAL A 479 -9.68 41.92 0.35
N ALA A 480 -10.70 42.44 -0.32
CA ALA A 480 -10.94 42.12 -1.73
C ALA A 480 -9.92 42.86 -2.63
N PRO A 481 -9.67 42.36 -3.86
CA PRO A 481 -8.85 43.03 -4.86
C PRO A 481 -9.27 44.48 -5.07
N ARG A 482 -8.35 45.40 -5.35
CA ARG A 482 -8.69 46.83 -5.48
C ARG A 482 -9.70 47.06 -6.62
N SER A 483 -9.64 46.31 -7.72
CA SER A 483 -10.69 46.33 -8.75
C SER A 483 -12.07 45.93 -8.22
N VAL A 484 -12.18 45.00 -7.28
CA VAL A 484 -13.45 44.66 -6.60
C VAL A 484 -13.95 45.83 -5.76
N GLY A 485 -13.07 46.50 -5.02
CA GLY A 485 -13.42 47.74 -4.31
C GLY A 485 -14.04 48.79 -5.24
N TYR A 486 -13.41 49.04 -6.40
CA TYR A 486 -13.92 49.96 -7.42
C TYR A 486 -15.25 49.51 -8.05
N LYS A 487 -15.39 48.20 -8.35
CA LYS A 487 -16.64 47.59 -8.85
C LYS A 487 -17.78 47.79 -7.84
N ILE A 488 -17.56 47.48 -6.56
CA ILE A 488 -18.54 47.66 -5.47
C ILE A 488 -18.91 49.15 -5.32
N LEU A 489 -17.95 50.05 -5.31
CA LEU A 489 -18.20 51.51 -5.23
C LEU A 489 -18.86 52.09 -6.49
N GLY A 490 -18.99 51.32 -7.57
CA GLY A 490 -19.65 51.74 -8.81
C GLY A 490 -18.80 52.69 -9.66
N ILE A 491 -17.47 52.58 -9.58
CA ILE A 491 -16.50 53.45 -10.24
C ILE A 491 -15.98 52.78 -11.52
N PRO A 492 -16.37 53.22 -12.73
CA PRO A 492 -15.88 52.67 -13.98
C PRO A 492 -14.49 53.20 -14.34
N GLY A 493 -13.73 52.42 -15.13
CA GLY A 493 -12.45 52.84 -15.70
C GLY A 493 -11.22 52.57 -14.84
N TYR A 494 -11.35 51.76 -13.78
CA TYR A 494 -10.20 51.16 -13.12
C TYR A 494 -9.66 50.01 -13.98
N ASP A 495 -8.34 49.96 -14.16
CA ASP A 495 -7.64 48.88 -14.89
C ASP A 495 -6.68 48.16 -13.94
N PRO A 496 -6.85 46.84 -13.66
CA PRO A 496 -5.98 46.10 -12.75
C PRO A 496 -4.54 45.96 -13.26
N ALA A 497 -4.29 46.11 -14.57
CA ALA A 497 -2.95 45.94 -15.14
C ALA A 497 -1.97 47.08 -14.82
N ASP A 498 -2.45 48.21 -14.28
CA ASP A 498 -1.61 49.33 -13.77
C ASP A 498 -1.17 49.10 -12.30
N CYS A 499 -1.37 47.90 -11.73
CA CYS A 499 -1.00 47.56 -10.35
C CYS A 499 0.47 47.10 -10.23
N PRO A 500 1.29 47.61 -9.28
CA PRO A 500 1.10 48.79 -8.44
C PRO A 500 1.95 49.99 -8.92
N ASP A 501 1.30 51.16 -9.07
CA ASP A 501 1.91 52.50 -9.30
C ASP A 501 2.51 52.67 -10.72
N LYS A 502 2.16 53.69 -11.54
CA LYS A 502 2.69 55.07 -11.42
C LYS A 502 2.02 56.17 -12.28
N ASP A 503 0.75 56.06 -12.70
CA ASP A 503 0.07 57.18 -13.41
C ASP A 503 -1.30 57.58 -12.83
N SER A 504 -1.60 58.86 -12.99
CA SER A 504 -2.85 59.56 -12.77
C SER A 504 -4.01 59.16 -13.71
N SER A 505 -3.83 58.07 -14.48
CA SER A 505 -4.85 57.44 -15.32
C SER A 505 -6.00 56.85 -14.50
N GLN A 506 -5.66 56.21 -13.38
CA GLN A 506 -6.60 55.47 -12.55
C GLN A 506 -7.60 56.40 -11.85
N PRO A 507 -8.91 56.06 -11.83
CA PRO A 507 -9.92 56.93 -11.26
C PRO A 507 -9.70 57.15 -9.75
N PRO A 508 -9.84 58.37 -9.23
CA PRO A 508 -9.62 58.65 -7.80
C PRO A 508 -10.77 58.09 -6.94
N LEU A 509 -10.43 57.55 -5.77
CA LEU A 509 -11.43 57.16 -4.77
C LEU A 509 -12.25 58.38 -4.30
N PRO A 510 -13.55 58.19 -3.99
CA PRO A 510 -14.43 59.28 -3.62
C PRO A 510 -14.20 59.74 -2.17
N ALA A 511 -14.78 60.89 -1.80
CA ALA A 511 -14.85 61.28 -0.40
C ALA A 511 -15.69 60.27 0.43
N ALA A 512 -15.29 60.06 1.69
CA ALA A 512 -16.06 59.24 2.64
C ALA A 512 -17.50 59.76 2.79
N GLY A 513 -18.46 58.84 2.84
CA GLY A 513 -19.91 59.12 2.81
C GLY A 513 -20.52 59.01 1.42
N ARG A 514 -19.74 58.69 0.38
CA ARG A 514 -20.25 58.38 -0.96
C ARG A 514 -20.96 57.02 -0.98
N PRO A 515 -22.24 56.94 -1.39
CA PRO A 515 -22.90 55.66 -1.64
C PRO A 515 -22.27 54.92 -2.82
N GLY A 516 -22.10 53.61 -2.68
CA GLY A 516 -21.70 52.69 -3.75
C GLY A 516 -22.89 51.90 -4.30
N SER A 517 -22.61 50.74 -4.87
CA SER A 517 -23.62 49.78 -5.34
C SER A 517 -24.22 48.97 -4.18
N ASN A 518 -25.36 48.32 -4.41
CA ASN A 518 -25.89 47.33 -3.47
C ASN A 518 -25.12 46.02 -3.61
N ILE A 519 -24.96 45.29 -2.50
CA ILE A 519 -24.40 43.94 -2.49
C ILE A 519 -25.38 42.95 -1.84
N ASP A 520 -25.24 41.68 -2.21
CA ASP A 520 -25.87 40.51 -1.63
C ASP A 520 -24.76 39.46 -1.48
N VAL A 521 -24.30 39.22 -0.25
CA VAL A 521 -23.21 38.29 0.08
C VAL A 521 -23.76 37.13 0.89
N ARG A 522 -23.47 35.90 0.44
CA ARG A 522 -24.07 34.67 0.98
C ARG A 522 -23.04 33.58 1.18
N LYS A 523 -23.14 32.91 2.32
CA LYS A 523 -22.60 31.57 2.51
C LYS A 523 -23.36 30.63 1.56
N THR A 524 -22.65 30.02 0.62
CA THR A 524 -23.16 28.95 -0.26
C THR A 524 -22.50 27.64 0.19
N PHE A 525 -23.02 26.48 -0.21
CA PHE A 525 -22.36 25.17 -0.03
C PHE A 525 -22.05 24.63 -1.44
N GLU A 526 -20.79 24.40 -1.76
CA GLU A 526 -20.38 23.73 -3.01
C GLU A 526 -20.01 22.26 -2.83
N GLY A 527 -19.32 21.87 -1.75
CA GLY A 527 -18.93 20.47 -1.54
C GLY A 527 -18.03 20.25 -0.32
N TRP A 528 -17.05 19.37 -0.51
CA TRP A 528 -15.81 19.17 0.24
C TRP A 528 -14.77 18.67 -0.78
N GLY A 529 -13.48 18.68 -0.42
CA GLY A 529 -12.39 18.24 -1.31
C GLY A 529 -12.57 16.85 -1.95
N TYR A 530 -12.09 16.70 -3.18
CA TYR A 530 -12.41 15.58 -4.07
C TYR A 530 -11.28 15.12 -4.99
N MET A 531 -11.39 13.89 -5.48
CA MET A 531 -10.38 13.28 -6.35
C MET A 531 -10.60 13.67 -7.81
N ARG A 532 -9.56 14.11 -8.51
CA ARG A 532 -9.55 14.26 -9.98
C ARG A 532 -8.78 13.13 -10.66
N LEU A 533 -9.17 12.81 -11.90
CA LEU A 533 -8.44 11.95 -12.82
C LEU A 533 -8.05 12.78 -14.05
N LEU A 534 -6.75 13.04 -14.25
CA LEU A 534 -6.26 13.86 -15.37
C LEU A 534 -5.55 12.99 -16.43
N ASP A 535 -5.52 13.44 -17.68
CA ASP A 535 -4.65 12.83 -18.70
C ASP A 535 -3.18 13.24 -18.47
N ALA A 536 -2.26 12.27 -18.42
CA ALA A 536 -0.86 12.53 -18.06
C ALA A 536 -0.03 13.25 -19.15
N ASP A 537 -0.51 13.33 -20.39
CA ASP A 537 0.17 14.06 -21.48
C ASP A 537 -0.33 15.52 -21.61
N THR A 538 -1.53 15.86 -21.13
CA THR A 538 -2.14 17.21 -21.33
C THR A 538 -2.84 17.82 -20.10
N LEU A 539 -2.75 17.18 -18.92
CA LEU A 539 -3.34 17.59 -17.63
C LEU A 539 -4.86 17.87 -17.61
N ALA A 540 -5.56 17.58 -18.70
CA ALA A 540 -7.00 17.82 -18.82
C ALA A 540 -7.80 16.81 -17.99
N GLU A 541 -8.82 17.31 -17.28
CA GLU A 541 -9.69 16.48 -16.46
C GLU A 541 -10.49 15.48 -17.32
N ILE A 542 -10.46 14.21 -16.91
CA ILE A 542 -11.18 13.09 -17.53
C ILE A 542 -12.47 12.80 -16.75
N ASP A 543 -12.40 12.82 -15.42
CA ASP A 543 -13.49 12.57 -14.48
C ASP A 543 -13.10 13.01 -13.06
N SER A 544 -14.10 13.26 -12.20
CA SER A 544 -13.91 13.65 -10.80
C SER A 544 -14.85 12.90 -9.85
N TYR A 545 -14.40 12.67 -8.62
CA TYR A 545 -15.12 11.90 -7.61
C TYR A 545 -14.99 12.51 -6.21
N ALA A 546 -16.11 12.94 -5.63
CA ALA A 546 -16.25 13.18 -4.20
C ALA A 546 -16.94 12.01 -3.50
N VAL A 547 -16.71 11.86 -2.19
CA VAL A 547 -17.53 10.99 -1.35
C VAL A 547 -18.97 11.52 -1.28
N PRO A 548 -20.03 10.68 -1.30
CA PRO A 548 -21.41 11.15 -1.38
C PRO A 548 -21.85 12.06 -0.22
N GLU A 549 -21.26 11.87 0.96
CA GLU A 549 -21.45 12.72 2.13
C GLU A 549 -20.81 14.11 1.96
N GLY A 550 -19.75 14.23 1.15
CA GLY A 550 -19.08 15.49 0.84
C GLY A 550 -19.88 16.41 -0.08
N LEU A 551 -20.89 15.91 -0.80
CA LEU A 551 -21.78 16.70 -1.67
C LEU A 551 -23.16 16.94 -1.03
N ASP A 552 -23.24 16.92 0.30
CA ASP A 552 -24.49 17.02 1.05
C ASP A 552 -24.29 17.89 2.31
N GLU A 553 -24.77 19.14 2.23
CA GLU A 553 -24.68 20.21 3.26
C GLU A 553 -24.98 19.71 4.70
N ARG A 554 -25.78 18.65 4.84
CA ARG A 554 -26.13 18.03 6.13
C ARG A 554 -24.94 17.36 6.84
N TYR A 555 -23.81 17.16 6.15
CA TYR A 555 -22.57 16.64 6.71
C TYR A 555 -21.46 17.70 6.87
N ALA A 556 -21.71 18.94 6.46
CA ALA A 556 -20.73 20.04 6.50
C ALA A 556 -20.45 20.63 7.89
N ASP A 557 -21.02 20.02 8.94
CA ASP A 557 -20.66 20.23 10.36
C ASP A 557 -20.96 18.94 11.15
N GLY A 558 -20.18 18.65 12.20
CA GLY A 558 -20.40 17.55 13.13
C GLY A 558 -19.97 16.16 12.66
N PHE A 559 -19.42 16.02 11.45
CA PHE A 559 -18.92 14.76 10.89
C PHE A 559 -17.40 14.70 10.66
N GLY A 560 -16.67 15.75 11.06
CA GLY A 560 -15.24 15.90 10.78
C GLY A 560 -14.97 16.16 9.29
N ASP A 561 -13.72 16.39 8.95
CA ASP A 561 -13.34 16.85 7.61
C ASP A 561 -13.59 15.74 6.58
N LEU A 562 -14.29 16.06 5.49
CA LEU A 562 -14.67 15.11 4.43
C LEU A 562 -13.87 15.32 3.13
N SER A 563 -12.74 16.02 3.23
CA SER A 563 -11.77 16.23 2.16
C SER A 563 -10.88 15.02 1.90
N ILE A 564 -10.38 14.90 0.66
CA ILE A 564 -9.27 14.04 0.26
C ILE A 564 -7.93 14.72 0.61
N HIS A 565 -6.90 13.93 0.91
CA HIS A 565 -5.55 14.42 1.19
C HIS A 565 -4.53 13.86 0.19
N GLU A 566 -4.16 12.58 0.31
CA GLU A 566 -3.17 11.90 -0.55
C GLU A 566 -3.79 10.81 -1.43
N THR A 567 -3.06 10.44 -2.48
CA THR A 567 -3.36 9.27 -3.33
C THR A 567 -2.12 8.41 -3.57
N ALA A 568 -2.31 7.08 -3.61
CA ALA A 568 -1.22 6.13 -3.90
C ALA A 568 -1.68 4.99 -4.83
N ALA A 569 -0.94 4.77 -5.93
CA ALA A 569 -1.34 3.90 -7.03
C ALA A 569 -0.87 2.45 -6.83
N ASP A 570 -1.72 1.46 -7.14
CA ASP A 570 -1.28 0.07 -7.22
C ASP A 570 -0.26 -0.07 -8.38
N PRO A 571 1.01 -0.42 -8.13
CA PRO A 571 2.05 -0.44 -9.16
C PRO A 571 1.86 -1.57 -10.19
N THR A 572 0.73 -2.30 -10.14
CA THR A 572 0.41 -3.44 -11.00
C THR A 572 -1.02 -3.46 -11.55
N HIS A 573 -1.94 -2.61 -11.08
CA HIS A 573 -3.34 -2.57 -11.53
C HIS A 573 -3.86 -1.12 -11.63
N ASP A 574 -4.96 -0.94 -12.36
CA ASP A 574 -5.61 0.38 -12.54
C ASP A 574 -6.51 0.69 -11.33
N ILE A 575 -5.86 0.82 -10.17
CA ILE A 575 -6.43 1.01 -8.83
C ILE A 575 -5.60 2.06 -8.08
N ALA A 576 -6.28 3.00 -7.44
CA ALA A 576 -5.70 3.95 -6.50
C ALA A 576 -6.26 3.71 -5.10
N TYR A 577 -5.49 4.09 -4.09
CA TYR A 577 -5.93 4.21 -2.69
C TYR A 577 -5.85 5.69 -2.32
N ALA A 578 -6.82 6.20 -1.56
CA ALA A 578 -6.83 7.60 -1.16
C ALA A 578 -7.15 7.72 0.34
N SER A 579 -6.40 8.57 1.03
CA SER A 579 -6.75 9.05 2.37
C SER A 579 -7.78 10.18 2.25
N TRP A 580 -8.62 10.33 3.27
CA TRP A 580 -9.85 11.12 3.16
C TRP A 580 -10.38 11.49 4.55
N TYR A 581 -9.50 11.99 5.43
CA TYR A 581 -9.75 12.34 6.84
C TYR A 581 -10.85 11.53 7.52
N SER A 582 -12.00 12.15 7.80
CA SER A 582 -13.15 11.56 8.50
C SER A 582 -14.09 10.77 7.62
N ALA A 583 -13.98 10.91 6.29
CA ALA A 583 -14.60 10.00 5.34
C ALA A 583 -13.90 8.63 5.27
N GLY A 584 -12.61 8.53 5.65
CA GLY A 584 -11.84 7.29 5.77
C GLY A 584 -11.22 6.78 4.46
N LEU A 585 -10.46 5.68 4.51
CA LEU A 585 -9.71 5.16 3.34
C LEU A 585 -10.66 4.87 2.18
N ARG A 586 -10.34 5.36 0.98
CA ARG A 586 -11.01 5.03 -0.28
C ARG A 586 -10.14 4.12 -1.16
N VAL A 587 -10.80 3.36 -2.02
CA VAL A 587 -10.18 2.53 -3.06
C VAL A 587 -10.91 2.77 -4.36
N MET A 588 -10.22 3.35 -5.32
CA MET A 588 -10.78 3.77 -6.60
C MET A 588 -10.24 2.88 -7.72
N SER A 589 -11.07 2.52 -8.70
CA SER A 589 -10.59 2.04 -10.00
C SER A 589 -10.72 3.14 -11.04
N PHE A 590 -9.71 3.28 -11.89
CA PHE A 590 -9.61 4.38 -12.85
C PHE A 590 -9.35 3.89 -14.28
N GLY A 591 -9.48 4.80 -15.26
CA GLY A 591 -9.05 4.58 -16.63
C GLY A 591 -9.80 5.45 -17.65
N PRO A 592 -9.81 5.08 -18.95
CA PRO A 592 -10.48 5.84 -20.01
C PRO A 592 -12.03 5.92 -19.93
N ALA A 593 -12.60 5.58 -18.77
CA ALA A 593 -14.03 5.56 -18.50
C ALA A 593 -14.39 6.29 -17.18
N GLY A 594 -13.43 6.97 -16.56
CA GLY A 594 -13.60 7.69 -15.31
C GLY A 594 -13.16 6.92 -14.05
N LEU A 595 -13.66 7.37 -12.90
CA LEU A 595 -13.41 6.88 -11.55
C LEU A 595 -14.60 6.04 -11.04
N GLU A 596 -14.33 4.95 -10.30
CA GLU A 596 -15.35 4.18 -9.57
C GLU A 596 -14.82 3.81 -8.18
N GLU A 597 -15.54 4.19 -7.10
CA GLU A 597 -15.24 3.67 -5.76
C GLU A 597 -15.50 2.16 -5.74
N VAL A 598 -14.45 1.36 -5.60
CA VAL A 598 -14.52 -0.11 -5.54
C VAL A 598 -14.36 -0.64 -4.12
N GLY A 599 -13.89 0.17 -3.17
CA GLY A 599 -13.84 -0.16 -1.75
C GLY A 599 -13.63 1.05 -0.84
N HIS A 600 -13.86 0.86 0.46
CA HIS A 600 -13.59 1.87 1.49
C HIS A 600 -13.44 1.24 2.89
N TYR A 601 -12.91 2.01 3.86
CA TYR A 601 -12.89 1.67 5.29
C TYR A 601 -13.02 2.92 6.19
N VAL A 602 -13.99 2.89 7.11
CA VAL A 602 -14.14 3.82 8.25
C VAL A 602 -14.15 3.02 9.55
N ASP A 603 -13.33 3.40 10.53
CA ASP A 603 -13.11 2.60 11.74
C ASP A 603 -14.29 2.63 12.73
N GLU A 604 -14.34 1.68 13.68
CA GLU A 604 -15.43 1.57 14.67
C GLU A 604 -15.50 2.79 15.64
N GLY A 605 -14.45 3.62 15.70
CA GLY A 605 -14.42 4.89 16.44
C GLY A 605 -14.59 6.14 15.57
N GLY A 606 -14.72 5.99 14.25
CA GLY A 606 -14.41 7.04 13.28
C GLY A 606 -12.97 6.92 12.75
N SER A 607 -12.73 7.50 11.58
CA SER A 607 -11.40 7.59 10.95
C SER A 607 -10.90 9.03 10.97
N ASN A 608 -9.59 9.22 10.86
CA ASN A 608 -9.02 10.52 10.52
C ASN A 608 -7.70 10.29 9.74
N PHE A 609 -7.78 9.85 8.48
CA PHE A 609 -6.57 9.48 7.71
C PHE A 609 -5.95 10.68 6.98
N TRP A 610 -4.68 10.96 7.28
CA TRP A 610 -3.84 11.95 6.63
C TRP A 610 -3.20 11.34 5.37
N GLY A 611 -2.23 10.44 5.52
CA GLY A 611 -1.52 9.84 4.37
C GLY A 611 -1.81 8.39 4.04
N VAL A 612 -1.32 7.94 2.87
CA VAL A 612 -1.58 6.61 2.28
C VAL A 612 -0.43 6.09 1.39
N GLU A 613 -0.01 4.82 1.58
CA GLU A 613 1.14 4.22 0.85
C GLU A 613 0.92 2.72 0.52
N VAL A 614 1.38 2.27 -0.65
CA VAL A 614 1.21 0.91 -1.21
C VAL A 614 2.40 -0.01 -0.87
N HIS A 615 2.55 -0.29 0.44
CA HIS A 615 3.62 -1.14 0.94
C HIS A 615 3.67 -2.54 0.30
N THR A 616 4.77 -2.86 -0.38
CA THR A 616 5.09 -4.22 -0.82
C THR A 616 6.09 -4.89 0.11
N THR A 617 5.62 -5.85 0.91
CA THR A 617 6.46 -6.61 1.86
C THR A 617 7.62 -7.33 1.16
N PRO A 618 8.75 -7.62 1.86
CA PRO A 618 9.90 -8.35 1.28
C PRO A 618 9.56 -9.80 0.94
N ALA A 619 8.39 -10.26 1.39
CA ALA A 619 7.84 -11.54 1.06
C ALA A 619 7.19 -11.55 -0.34
N GLY A 620 6.74 -10.40 -0.87
CA GLY A 620 6.00 -10.25 -2.12
C GLY A 620 4.47 -10.25 -1.95
N GLU A 621 3.98 -9.75 -0.82
CA GLU A 621 2.56 -9.49 -0.53
C GLU A 621 2.34 -7.96 -0.51
N ARG A 622 1.31 -7.46 -1.21
CA ARG A 622 0.91 -6.05 -1.20
C ARG A 622 -0.05 -5.75 -0.06
N LEU A 623 0.16 -4.61 0.58
CA LEU A 623 -0.65 -4.01 1.63
C LEU A 623 -0.85 -2.53 1.30
N VAL A 624 -1.72 -1.86 2.05
CA VAL A 624 -1.88 -0.40 2.03
C VAL A 624 -1.70 0.10 3.45
N LEU A 625 -0.89 1.12 3.63
CA LEU A 625 -0.71 1.85 4.87
C LEU A 625 -1.60 3.08 4.85
N ALA A 626 -2.10 3.51 6.00
CA ALA A 626 -2.60 4.88 6.16
C ALA A 626 -2.33 5.39 7.57
N SER A 627 -1.96 6.66 7.69
CA SER A 627 -1.71 7.34 8.96
C SER A 627 -2.99 7.93 9.50
N ASP A 628 -3.44 7.41 10.64
CA ASP A 628 -4.59 7.91 11.38
C ASP A 628 -4.11 9.04 12.32
N ARG A 629 -4.45 10.29 12.01
CA ARG A 629 -4.19 11.49 12.84
C ARG A 629 -4.53 11.26 14.32
N ASP A 630 -5.53 10.42 14.56
CA ASP A 630 -6.07 10.10 15.87
C ASP A 630 -5.30 9.03 16.65
N SER A 631 -4.42 8.25 15.98
CA SER A 631 -3.74 7.13 16.63
C SER A 631 -2.35 6.72 16.11
N GLY A 632 -2.07 6.76 14.81
CA GLY A 632 -0.88 6.17 14.20
C GLY A 632 -1.22 5.26 13.02
N LEU A 633 -0.46 4.17 12.85
CA LEU A 633 -0.53 3.37 11.63
C LEU A 633 -1.76 2.44 11.57
N SER A 634 -2.54 2.53 10.49
CA SER A 634 -3.48 1.47 10.07
C SER A 634 -2.92 0.72 8.86
N ILE A 635 -3.07 -0.61 8.84
CA ILE A 635 -2.56 -1.48 7.78
C ILE A 635 -3.73 -2.27 7.18
N PHE A 636 -3.89 -2.15 5.87
CA PHE A 636 -5.00 -2.70 5.10
C PHE A 636 -4.56 -3.68 4.02
N ARG A 637 -5.54 -4.44 3.53
CA ARG A 637 -5.44 -5.29 2.35
C ARG A 637 -6.69 -5.08 1.50
N TYR A 638 -6.50 -4.98 0.19
CA TYR A 638 -7.55 -4.94 -0.83
C TYR A 638 -7.42 -6.13 -1.79
N GLY A 639 -8.43 -6.39 -2.61
CA GLY A 639 -8.39 -7.39 -3.68
C GLY A 639 -8.80 -8.80 -3.28
N ALA A 640 -8.51 -9.77 -4.16
CA ALA A 640 -8.94 -11.17 -4.06
C ALA A 640 -7.74 -12.13 -4.05
N ASP A 641 -7.37 -12.68 -2.88
CA ASP A 641 -6.29 -13.68 -2.68
C ASP A 641 -6.72 -15.08 -3.15
N LEU A 642 -6.24 -15.55 -4.31
CA LEU A 642 -6.75 -16.72 -5.06
C LEU A 642 -6.07 -18.07 -4.75
N ALA A 643 -5.75 -18.31 -3.49
CA ALA A 643 -5.10 -19.51 -2.98
C ALA A 643 -5.47 -20.87 -3.62
N VAL A 644 -4.52 -21.39 -4.38
CA VAL A 644 -4.62 -22.71 -5.01
C VAL A 644 -3.98 -23.81 -4.16
N SER A 645 -4.65 -24.96 -4.07
CA SER A 645 -4.08 -26.17 -3.47
C SER A 645 -4.26 -27.41 -4.36
N ASN A 646 -3.16 -28.10 -4.65
CA ASN A 646 -3.14 -29.24 -5.58
C ASN A 646 -2.84 -30.58 -4.86
N ARG A 647 -3.82 -31.49 -4.87
CA ARG A 647 -3.78 -32.79 -4.17
C ARG A 647 -3.97 -33.95 -5.16
N ALA A 648 -2.98 -34.83 -5.24
CA ALA A 648 -3.07 -36.05 -6.05
C ALA A 648 -3.53 -37.24 -5.21
N GLY A 649 -4.62 -37.92 -5.61
CA GLY A 649 -5.24 -39.01 -4.84
C GLY A 649 -4.34 -40.24 -4.60
N ARG A 650 -3.19 -40.36 -5.28
CA ARG A 650 -2.14 -41.36 -5.00
C ARG A 650 -0.74 -40.82 -5.34
N ALA A 651 0.12 -40.66 -4.34
CA ALA A 651 1.53 -40.27 -4.54
C ALA A 651 2.39 -41.25 -5.39
N ARG A 652 1.89 -42.47 -5.67
CA ARG A 652 2.58 -43.48 -6.51
C ARG A 652 1.60 -44.24 -7.40
N VAL A 653 1.79 -44.16 -8.71
CA VAL A 653 0.93 -44.78 -9.75
C VAL A 653 1.78 -45.66 -10.68
N ARG A 654 1.17 -46.51 -11.50
CA ARG A 654 1.88 -47.33 -12.51
C ARG A 654 1.68 -46.74 -13.91
N ALA A 655 2.73 -46.77 -14.73
CA ALA A 655 2.67 -46.41 -16.15
C ALA A 655 1.48 -47.07 -16.88
N GLY A 656 0.71 -46.27 -17.63
CA GLY A 656 -0.55 -46.69 -18.25
C GLY A 656 -1.70 -46.82 -17.26
N ARG A 657 -1.74 -45.99 -16.21
CA ARG A 657 -2.88 -45.79 -15.29
C ARG A 657 -3.10 -44.30 -15.02
N THR A 658 -4.30 -43.99 -14.54
CA THR A 658 -4.73 -42.64 -14.19
C THR A 658 -4.14 -42.14 -12.88
N ILE A 659 -3.83 -40.86 -12.86
CA ILE A 659 -3.70 -40.00 -11.69
C ILE A 659 -4.96 -39.14 -11.68
N THR A 660 -5.52 -38.92 -10.50
CA THR A 660 -6.56 -37.89 -10.28
C THR A 660 -5.92 -36.80 -9.43
N TYR A 661 -5.91 -35.59 -9.96
CA TYR A 661 -5.60 -34.36 -9.24
C TYR A 661 -6.91 -33.70 -8.84
N THR A 662 -6.96 -33.21 -7.61
CA THR A 662 -8.00 -32.33 -7.10
C THR A 662 -7.31 -31.03 -6.76
N GLN A 663 -7.56 -30.01 -7.59
CA GLN A 663 -7.13 -28.64 -7.40
C GLN A 663 -8.30 -27.89 -6.76
N ARG A 664 -8.04 -27.03 -5.78
CA ARG A 664 -9.01 -26.08 -5.25
C ARG A 664 -8.43 -24.69 -5.41
N VAL A 665 -9.18 -23.78 -6.04
CA VAL A 665 -8.98 -22.33 -5.97
C VAL A 665 -9.86 -21.83 -4.84
N SER A 666 -9.38 -20.89 -4.03
CA SER A 666 -10.09 -20.36 -2.86
C SER A 666 -9.84 -18.86 -2.84
N ASN A 667 -10.88 -18.04 -2.80
CA ASN A 667 -10.71 -16.62 -2.56
C ASN A 667 -10.62 -16.40 -1.04
N ARG A 668 -9.55 -15.75 -0.57
CA ARG A 668 -9.37 -15.34 0.83
C ARG A 668 -9.37 -13.82 1.02
N GLY A 669 -9.26 -13.05 -0.06
CA GLY A 669 -9.23 -11.59 0.01
C GLY A 669 -10.61 -11.03 0.32
N PRO A 670 -10.67 -9.77 0.79
CA PRO A 670 -11.94 -9.12 1.09
C PRO A 670 -12.82 -8.93 -0.15
N SER A 671 -12.26 -8.65 -1.33
CA SER A 671 -13.00 -8.48 -2.59
C SER A 671 -13.41 -9.81 -3.22
N ALA A 672 -14.49 -9.80 -4.00
CA ALA A 672 -14.89 -10.95 -4.81
C ALA A 672 -14.10 -11.02 -6.13
N GLY A 673 -13.26 -12.04 -6.33
CA GLY A 673 -12.54 -12.23 -7.60
C GLY A 673 -13.50 -12.54 -8.76
N ARG A 674 -13.55 -11.67 -9.77
CA ARG A 674 -14.28 -11.78 -11.03
C ARG A 674 -13.49 -12.62 -12.04
N ASN A 675 -14.23 -13.22 -12.98
CA ASN A 675 -13.69 -13.95 -14.13
C ASN A 675 -12.59 -14.99 -13.82
N VAL A 676 -12.60 -15.57 -12.62
CA VAL A 676 -11.51 -16.45 -12.14
C VAL A 676 -11.29 -17.62 -13.07
N ARG A 677 -10.04 -17.87 -13.43
CA ARG A 677 -9.61 -18.95 -14.33
C ARG A 677 -8.61 -19.85 -13.60
N LEU A 678 -8.59 -21.14 -13.93
CA LEU A 678 -7.54 -22.07 -13.49
C LEU A 678 -6.88 -22.74 -14.69
N ALA A 679 -5.55 -22.60 -14.81
CA ALA A 679 -4.73 -23.22 -15.84
C ALA A 679 -3.85 -24.34 -15.28
N ASP A 680 -4.09 -25.60 -15.68
CA ASP A 680 -3.24 -26.77 -15.37
C ASP A 680 -2.45 -27.24 -16.60
N ARG A 681 -1.14 -27.01 -16.60
CA ARG A 681 -0.25 -27.33 -17.72
C ARG A 681 0.20 -28.80 -17.67
N LEU A 682 -0.31 -29.62 -18.60
CA LEU A 682 -0.07 -31.06 -18.58
C LEU A 682 1.28 -31.44 -19.20
N GLY A 683 2.22 -31.90 -18.36
CA GLY A 683 3.52 -32.37 -18.82
C GLY A 683 3.45 -33.52 -19.83
N PRO A 684 4.42 -33.64 -20.77
CA PRO A 684 4.34 -34.57 -21.91
C PRO A 684 4.31 -36.06 -21.53
N ASP A 685 4.58 -36.38 -20.27
CA ASP A 685 4.57 -37.73 -19.70
C ASP A 685 3.15 -38.24 -19.31
N VAL A 686 2.11 -37.41 -19.51
CA VAL A 686 0.70 -37.77 -19.35
C VAL A 686 -0.13 -37.41 -20.59
N SER A 687 -1.39 -37.86 -20.60
CA SER A 687 -2.45 -37.38 -21.51
C SER A 687 -3.72 -37.18 -20.68
N LEU A 688 -4.51 -36.14 -20.96
CA LEU A 688 -5.81 -35.93 -20.34
C LEU A 688 -6.76 -37.15 -20.51
N VAL A 689 -7.73 -37.26 -19.61
CA VAL A 689 -8.85 -38.22 -19.65
C VAL A 689 -10.17 -37.49 -19.38
N SER A 690 -10.20 -36.60 -18.39
CA SER A 690 -11.31 -35.69 -18.11
C SER A 690 -10.84 -34.52 -17.26
N ALA A 691 -11.50 -33.37 -17.37
CA ALA A 691 -11.42 -32.25 -16.45
C ALA A 691 -12.85 -31.80 -16.11
N THR A 692 -13.14 -31.54 -14.84
CA THR A 692 -14.47 -31.13 -14.36
C THR A 692 -14.31 -30.19 -13.18
N ALA A 693 -14.90 -29.00 -13.24
CA ALA A 693 -14.98 -28.04 -12.15
C ALA A 693 -16.30 -28.19 -11.34
N SER A 694 -16.35 -27.63 -10.14
CA SER A 694 -17.57 -27.54 -9.32
C SER A 694 -18.50 -26.39 -9.73
N GLN A 695 -17.95 -25.36 -10.37
CA GLN A 695 -18.64 -24.22 -10.97
C GLN A 695 -17.97 -23.91 -12.32
N GLY A 696 -18.67 -23.22 -13.22
CA GLY A 696 -18.12 -22.85 -14.52
C GLY A 696 -17.84 -24.05 -15.45
N ARG A 697 -16.84 -23.94 -16.34
CA ARG A 697 -16.60 -24.89 -17.45
C ARG A 697 -15.10 -25.08 -17.72
N CYS A 698 -14.69 -26.29 -18.11
CA CYS A 698 -13.29 -26.61 -18.44
C CYS A 698 -13.09 -26.95 -19.93
N ALA A 699 -12.13 -26.27 -20.57
CA ALA A 699 -11.59 -26.59 -21.88
C ALA A 699 -10.47 -27.66 -21.80
N ALA A 700 -10.42 -28.55 -22.79
CA ALA A 700 -9.58 -29.75 -22.77
C ALA A 700 -8.43 -29.67 -23.79
N GLY A 701 -7.25 -29.18 -23.37
CA GLY A 701 -6.08 -29.01 -24.24
C GLY A 701 -4.78 -29.65 -23.72
N ALA A 702 -3.64 -29.11 -24.15
CA ALA A 702 -2.32 -29.38 -23.58
C ALA A 702 -2.14 -28.68 -22.21
N THR A 703 -2.74 -27.50 -22.07
CA THR A 703 -3.20 -26.95 -20.80
C THR A 703 -4.68 -27.28 -20.65
N VAL A 704 -5.13 -27.59 -19.43
CA VAL A 704 -6.56 -27.56 -19.07
C VAL A 704 -6.83 -26.17 -18.52
N THR A 705 -7.71 -25.41 -19.17
CA THR A 705 -8.18 -24.13 -18.66
C THR A 705 -9.61 -24.32 -18.16
N CYS A 706 -9.91 -23.88 -16.95
CA CYS A 706 -11.26 -23.87 -16.41
C CYS A 706 -11.68 -22.43 -16.09
N GLU A 707 -12.68 -21.94 -16.80
CA GLU A 707 -13.39 -20.70 -16.46
C GLU A 707 -14.27 -21.00 -15.25
N LEU A 708 -13.97 -20.42 -14.10
CA LEU A 708 -14.69 -20.62 -12.85
C LEU A 708 -15.71 -19.49 -12.60
N GLY A 709 -15.57 -18.36 -13.28
CA GLY A 709 -16.42 -17.17 -13.10
C GLY A 709 -16.12 -16.46 -11.80
N THR A 710 -17.05 -15.66 -11.29
CA THR A 710 -16.87 -14.96 -10.02
C THR A 710 -16.75 -15.94 -8.84
N LEU A 711 -15.81 -15.68 -7.95
CA LEU A 711 -15.55 -16.41 -6.71
C LEU A 711 -15.64 -15.44 -5.52
N PRO A 712 -16.80 -15.36 -4.83
CA PRO A 712 -17.00 -14.46 -3.70
C PRO A 712 -15.96 -14.64 -2.58
N THR A 713 -15.80 -13.61 -1.77
CA THR A 713 -15.04 -13.57 -0.50
C THR A 713 -15.23 -14.87 0.30
N GLY A 714 -14.13 -15.56 0.62
CA GLY A 714 -14.13 -16.84 1.37
C GLY A 714 -14.62 -18.08 0.60
N ALA A 715 -15.13 -17.95 -0.64
CA ALA A 715 -15.62 -19.08 -1.43
C ALA A 715 -14.48 -19.91 -2.04
N SER A 716 -14.77 -21.14 -2.47
CA SER A 716 -13.77 -21.97 -3.16
C SER A 716 -14.32 -22.98 -4.17
N ALA A 717 -13.72 -22.95 -5.36
CA ALA A 717 -14.04 -23.82 -6.49
C ALA A 717 -13.07 -25.02 -6.57
N ALA A 718 -13.58 -26.19 -6.94
CA ALA A 718 -12.79 -27.43 -7.02
C ALA A 718 -12.74 -27.98 -8.45
N VAL A 719 -11.54 -28.10 -9.00
CA VAL A 719 -11.27 -28.71 -10.31
C VAL A 719 -10.68 -30.11 -10.14
N THR A 720 -11.29 -31.10 -10.77
CA THR A 720 -10.82 -32.48 -10.78
C THR A 720 -10.27 -32.85 -12.16
N VAL A 721 -8.94 -32.94 -12.27
CA VAL A 721 -8.24 -33.31 -13.51
C VAL A 721 -7.76 -34.76 -13.43
N VAL A 722 -8.26 -35.60 -14.35
CA VAL A 722 -7.86 -37.00 -14.48
C VAL A 722 -6.94 -37.15 -15.68
N VAL A 723 -5.69 -37.57 -15.43
CA VAL A 723 -4.68 -37.76 -16.48
C VAL A 723 -4.13 -39.19 -16.49
N ARG A 724 -3.84 -39.72 -17.67
CA ARG A 724 -3.33 -41.07 -17.89
C ARG A 724 -1.82 -41.04 -18.19
N THR A 725 -1.05 -41.72 -17.36
CA THR A 725 0.42 -41.76 -17.46
C THR A 725 0.91 -42.51 -18.70
N ARG A 726 1.79 -41.87 -19.49
CA ARG A 726 2.43 -42.41 -20.70
C ARG A 726 3.67 -43.23 -20.33
N SER A 727 4.70 -42.62 -19.74
CA SER A 727 5.96 -43.31 -19.40
C SER A 727 6.07 -43.69 -17.91
N ALA A 728 7.29 -43.80 -17.37
CA ALA A 728 7.57 -44.20 -16.00
C ALA A 728 8.78 -43.46 -15.42
N GLY A 729 8.53 -42.24 -14.95
CA GLY A 729 9.48 -41.39 -14.22
C GLY A 729 8.81 -40.69 -13.02
N THR A 730 8.93 -39.37 -13.02
CA THR A 730 8.25 -38.46 -12.10
C THR A 730 7.32 -37.59 -12.95
N VAL A 731 6.06 -37.44 -12.53
CA VAL A 731 5.11 -36.51 -13.16
C VAL A 731 4.92 -35.35 -12.19
N GLN A 732 5.09 -34.14 -12.68
CA GLN A 732 4.65 -32.92 -12.02
C GLN A 732 3.42 -32.39 -12.77
N ASN A 733 2.55 -31.72 -12.04
CA ASN A 733 1.31 -31.11 -12.46
C ASN A 733 1.25 -29.81 -11.67
N THR A 734 1.14 -28.68 -12.35
CA THR A 734 1.10 -27.36 -11.73
C THR A 734 -0.15 -26.69 -12.25
N ALA A 735 -0.99 -26.26 -11.32
CA ALA A 735 -2.19 -25.49 -11.62
C ALA A 735 -2.01 -24.09 -11.01
N THR A 736 -2.31 -23.06 -11.80
CA THR A 736 -2.25 -21.64 -11.43
C THR A 736 -3.62 -21.01 -11.61
N ALA A 737 -4.06 -20.16 -10.68
CA ALA A 737 -5.25 -19.33 -10.82
C ALA A 737 -4.92 -17.91 -11.33
N THR A 738 -5.93 -17.19 -11.80
CA THR A 738 -5.90 -15.75 -12.12
C THR A 738 -7.32 -15.17 -12.02
N SER A 739 -7.47 -13.91 -11.61
CA SER A 739 -8.67 -13.07 -11.73
C SER A 739 -8.44 -11.92 -12.72
N ASP A 740 -9.48 -11.13 -12.97
CA ASP A 740 -9.34 -9.79 -13.56
C ASP A 740 -9.13 -8.71 -12.45
N ASP A 741 -9.43 -9.04 -11.17
CA ASP A 741 -9.17 -8.20 -9.98
C ASP A 741 -7.77 -8.39 -9.40
N PRO A 742 -7.23 -7.37 -8.68
CA PRO A 742 -5.93 -7.46 -8.01
C PRO A 742 -5.86 -8.61 -6.99
N ASP A 743 -4.76 -9.36 -7.03
CA ASP A 743 -4.39 -10.33 -5.98
C ASP A 743 -3.26 -9.74 -5.11
N PRO A 744 -3.44 -9.63 -3.78
CA PRO A 744 -2.40 -9.14 -2.87
C PRO A 744 -1.33 -10.20 -2.54
N ASP A 745 -1.53 -11.49 -2.83
CA ASP A 745 -0.59 -12.59 -2.58
C ASP A 745 -0.48 -13.59 -3.77
N ALA A 746 -0.16 -13.05 -4.95
CA ALA A 746 0.03 -13.79 -6.22
C ALA A 746 1.02 -14.99 -6.18
N ARG A 747 1.75 -15.17 -5.06
CA ARG A 747 2.64 -16.30 -4.79
C ARG A 747 1.86 -17.58 -4.49
N ASN A 748 0.62 -17.46 -4.00
CA ASN A 748 -0.17 -18.57 -3.49
C ASN A 748 -1.14 -19.17 -4.54
N ASP A 749 -1.28 -18.51 -5.69
CA ASP A 749 -2.04 -18.86 -6.90
C ASP A 749 -1.58 -20.17 -7.54
N SER A 750 -0.35 -20.62 -7.30
CA SER A 750 0.24 -21.74 -8.03
C SER A 750 0.62 -22.93 -7.15
N ALA A 751 -0.01 -24.09 -7.40
CA ALA A 751 0.23 -25.31 -6.64
C ALA A 751 0.74 -26.48 -7.50
N ALA A 752 2.01 -26.83 -7.29
CA ALA A 752 2.65 -27.98 -7.93
C ALA A 752 2.47 -29.30 -7.15
N LYS A 753 2.05 -30.38 -7.83
CA LYS A 753 1.97 -31.73 -7.25
C LYS A 753 2.73 -32.81 -7.99
N VAL A 754 3.74 -33.35 -7.31
CA VAL A 754 4.62 -34.40 -7.80
C VAL A 754 4.08 -35.81 -7.49
N VAL A 755 3.94 -36.64 -8.52
CA VAL A 755 3.49 -38.04 -8.45
C VAL A 755 4.49 -38.98 -9.12
N ARG A 756 4.86 -40.08 -8.44
CA ARG A 756 5.87 -41.01 -8.94
C ARG A 756 5.26 -42.17 -9.74
N THR A 757 5.62 -42.26 -11.02
CA THR A 757 5.07 -43.26 -11.95
C THR A 757 6.01 -44.44 -12.15
N VAL A 758 5.60 -45.64 -11.71
CA VAL A 758 6.47 -46.83 -11.71
C VAL A 758 6.24 -47.76 -12.92
N LYS A 759 7.35 -48.36 -13.39
CA LYS A 759 7.41 -49.23 -14.58
C LYS A 759 6.42 -50.41 -14.53
N ARG A 760 5.68 -50.58 -15.64
CA ARG A 760 4.67 -51.63 -15.86
C ARG A 760 5.25 -53.02 -15.56
N CYS A 761 4.67 -53.70 -14.56
CA CYS A 761 5.16 -54.97 -14.05
C CYS A 761 5.13 -56.09 -15.10
N VAL A 762 6.07 -57.04 -15.00
CA VAL A 762 6.02 -58.26 -15.82
C VAL A 762 4.83 -59.12 -15.40
N TYR A 763 3.98 -59.44 -16.36
CA TYR A 763 2.92 -60.43 -16.25
C TYR A 763 3.40 -61.75 -16.86
N PHE A 764 3.10 -62.87 -16.19
CA PHE A 764 3.11 -64.18 -16.84
C PHE A 764 1.69 -64.46 -17.36
N ARG A 765 1.55 -64.92 -18.61
CA ARG A 765 0.27 -65.37 -19.21
C ARG A 765 -0.39 -66.57 -18.48
N SER A 766 0.25 -67.14 -17.46
CA SER A 766 -0.36 -68.09 -16.50
C SER A 766 0.53 -68.24 -15.27
N GLY A 767 -0.07 -68.45 -14.09
CA GLY A 767 0.57 -68.32 -12.78
C GLY A 767 1.91 -69.05 -12.57
N VAL A 768 2.77 -68.50 -11.72
CA VAL A 768 4.17 -68.93 -11.51
C VAL A 768 4.28 -70.23 -10.68
N ARG A 769 3.70 -71.34 -11.18
CA ARG A 769 3.87 -72.69 -10.61
C ARG A 769 5.30 -73.20 -10.90
N GLY A 770 5.91 -73.86 -9.91
CA GLY A 770 7.36 -74.07 -9.81
C GLY A 770 8.08 -74.66 -11.03
N LYS A 771 7.45 -75.59 -11.78
CA LYS A 771 8.02 -76.20 -12.99
C LYS A 771 8.44 -75.15 -14.04
N ARG A 772 7.66 -74.08 -14.22
CA ARG A 772 7.85 -73.09 -15.31
C ARG A 772 9.03 -72.12 -15.10
N LEU A 773 9.58 -72.01 -13.89
CA LEU A 773 10.83 -71.24 -13.66
C LEU A 773 12.06 -72.02 -14.15
N GLY A 774 12.00 -73.36 -14.17
CA GLY A 774 13.10 -74.23 -14.63
C GLY A 774 13.42 -74.03 -16.10
N ALA A 775 12.39 -74.00 -16.95
CA ALA A 775 12.48 -73.77 -18.41
C ALA A 775 12.95 -72.36 -18.84
N ARG A 776 13.48 -71.55 -17.91
CA ARG A 776 14.13 -70.25 -18.16
C ARG A 776 15.60 -70.23 -17.72
N LEU A 777 16.00 -71.19 -16.89
CA LEU A 777 17.39 -71.53 -16.62
C LEU A 777 17.99 -72.19 -17.88
N GLY A 778 19.29 -72.02 -18.14
CA GLY A 778 19.94 -72.54 -19.36
C GLY A 778 19.56 -71.84 -20.67
N GLN A 779 18.51 -71.00 -20.70
CA GLN A 779 18.11 -70.23 -21.89
C GLN A 779 19.04 -69.06 -22.18
N ARG A 780 19.25 -68.72 -23.46
CA ARG A 780 20.06 -67.54 -23.86
C ARG A 780 19.40 -66.24 -23.37
N ARG A 781 20.23 -65.22 -23.09
CA ARG A 781 19.78 -63.89 -22.62
C ARG A 781 18.78 -63.22 -23.58
N SER A 782 18.96 -63.37 -24.89
CA SER A 782 18.01 -62.89 -25.92
C SER A 782 16.66 -63.62 -25.84
N THR A 783 16.66 -64.94 -25.78
CA THR A 783 15.44 -65.78 -25.66
C THR A 783 14.63 -65.45 -24.42
N ASN A 784 15.30 -65.27 -23.26
CA ASN A 784 14.64 -64.85 -22.03
C ASN A 784 14.10 -63.42 -22.14
N ARG A 785 14.84 -62.46 -22.74
CA ARG A 785 14.34 -61.10 -22.98
C ARG A 785 13.06 -61.09 -23.83
N ARG A 786 13.05 -61.76 -24.99
CA ARG A 786 11.85 -61.85 -25.87
C ARG A 786 10.62 -62.44 -25.16
N ARG A 787 10.81 -63.33 -24.17
CA ARG A 787 9.71 -63.98 -23.43
C ARG A 787 9.28 -63.27 -22.13
N PHE A 788 9.88 -62.14 -21.73
CA PHE A 788 9.44 -61.34 -20.59
C PHE A 788 8.95 -59.96 -21.04
N LYS A 789 7.67 -59.85 -21.44
CA LYS A 789 7.01 -58.56 -21.68
C LYS A 789 6.85 -57.79 -20.35
N GLY A 790 7.54 -56.65 -20.24
CA GLY A 790 7.48 -55.73 -19.09
C GLY A 790 8.80 -54.97 -18.88
N SER A 791 8.74 -53.77 -18.30
CA SER A 791 9.87 -52.83 -18.34
C SER A 791 10.94 -53.07 -17.26
N ARG A 792 12.20 -52.92 -17.67
CA ARG A 792 13.42 -53.33 -16.97
C ARG A 792 13.77 -52.34 -15.84
N LEU A 793 14.13 -52.85 -14.65
CA LEU A 793 14.39 -52.00 -13.48
C LEU A 793 15.82 -51.42 -13.43
N ARG A 794 16.85 -52.22 -13.73
CA ARG A 794 18.24 -51.76 -13.92
C ARG A 794 19.06 -52.87 -14.60
N VAL A 795 20.22 -52.52 -15.16
CA VAL A 795 21.29 -53.47 -15.52
C VAL A 795 22.41 -53.31 -14.49
N ARG A 796 23.00 -54.41 -14.02
CA ARG A 796 24.32 -54.35 -13.35
C ARG A 796 25.07 -55.64 -13.63
N ARG A 797 26.32 -55.52 -14.13
CA ARG A 797 27.34 -56.59 -14.29
C ARG A 797 26.75 -58.01 -14.46
N GLY A 798 26.11 -58.27 -15.60
CA GLY A 798 25.60 -59.62 -15.97
C GLY A 798 24.22 -60.04 -15.41
N MET A 799 23.52 -59.16 -14.70
CA MET A 799 22.17 -59.44 -14.17
C MET A 799 21.11 -58.55 -14.84
N ASP A 800 19.93 -59.13 -15.09
CA ASP A 800 18.70 -58.42 -15.47
C ASP A 800 17.66 -58.51 -14.32
N ARG A 801 16.98 -57.39 -14.03
CA ARG A 801 16.01 -57.27 -12.93
C ARG A 801 14.65 -56.75 -13.43
N TYR A 802 13.58 -57.38 -12.94
CA TYR A 802 12.19 -57.15 -13.36
C TYR A 802 11.27 -56.98 -12.13
N CYS A 803 10.24 -56.13 -12.21
CA CYS A 803 9.12 -56.10 -11.26
C CYS A 803 8.08 -57.18 -11.60
N ILE A 804 7.39 -57.72 -10.59
CA ILE A 804 6.41 -58.81 -10.75
C ILE A 804 5.01 -58.33 -10.33
N ALA A 805 3.98 -58.62 -11.14
CA ALA A 805 2.60 -58.39 -10.77
C ALA A 805 2.22 -59.14 -9.46
N GLY A 806 1.54 -58.46 -8.53
CA GLY A 806 1.27 -59.00 -7.19
C GLY A 806 2.43 -58.86 -6.19
N GLY A 807 3.45 -58.06 -6.51
CA GLY A 807 4.47 -57.61 -5.57
C GLY A 807 5.77 -58.42 -5.58
N GLY A 808 6.90 -57.72 -5.43
CA GLY A 808 8.25 -58.28 -5.47
C GLY A 808 8.99 -58.07 -6.80
N SER A 809 10.23 -58.55 -6.87
CA SER A 809 11.11 -58.44 -8.04
C SER A 809 11.78 -59.76 -8.38
N MET A 810 11.91 -60.05 -9.67
CA MET A 810 12.69 -61.17 -10.21
C MET A 810 14.09 -60.71 -10.60
N ARG A 811 15.10 -61.56 -10.39
CA ARG A 811 16.49 -61.35 -10.83
C ARG A 811 16.94 -62.57 -11.63
N ILE A 812 17.52 -62.34 -12.81
CA ILE A 812 18.09 -63.39 -13.68
C ILE A 812 19.57 -63.06 -13.90
N ALA A 813 20.44 -63.98 -13.49
CA ALA A 813 21.89 -63.85 -13.61
C ALA A 813 22.43 -64.67 -14.79
N TYR A 814 23.37 -64.07 -15.52
CA TYR A 814 24.13 -64.67 -16.61
C TYR A 814 25.63 -64.64 -16.25
N PRO A 815 26.47 -65.53 -16.80
CA PRO A 815 27.91 -65.53 -16.53
C PRO A 815 28.59 -64.19 -16.86
N THR A 816 29.24 -63.60 -15.86
CA THR A 816 30.09 -62.40 -16.02
C THR A 816 31.50 -62.79 -16.50
N LYS A 817 32.28 -61.83 -17.04
CA LYS A 817 33.72 -62.07 -17.33
C LYS A 817 34.45 -62.69 -16.12
N ARG A 818 34.18 -62.21 -14.90
CA ARG A 818 34.76 -62.73 -13.63
C ARG A 818 34.28 -64.13 -13.26
N LEU A 819 32.99 -64.48 -13.44
CA LEU A 819 32.52 -65.85 -13.20
C LEU A 819 33.07 -66.82 -14.25
N SER A 820 33.09 -66.43 -15.52
CA SER A 820 33.63 -67.24 -16.62
C SER A 820 35.13 -67.51 -16.45
N ARG A 821 35.94 -66.51 -16.07
CA ARG A 821 37.37 -66.70 -15.75
C ARG A 821 37.61 -67.73 -14.61
N ALA A 822 36.63 -67.97 -13.73
CA ALA A 822 36.76 -68.81 -12.54
C ALA A 822 36.15 -70.23 -12.66
N LEU A 823 35.95 -70.73 -13.89
CA LEU A 823 35.41 -72.06 -14.23
C LEU A 823 36.30 -72.77 -15.26
N ARG A 824 36.22 -74.11 -15.41
CA ARG A 824 37.01 -74.91 -16.38
C ARG A 824 36.53 -74.69 -17.83
N ARG A 825 37.39 -74.90 -18.84
CA ARG A 825 37.13 -74.62 -20.29
C ARG A 825 35.81 -75.23 -20.79
N GLY A 826 35.54 -76.50 -20.43
CA GLY A 826 34.29 -77.20 -20.77
C GLY A 826 33.03 -76.67 -20.06
N GLU A 827 33.16 -76.20 -18.81
CA GLU A 827 32.07 -75.53 -18.09
C GLU A 827 31.72 -74.19 -18.77
N ARG A 828 32.74 -73.39 -19.10
CA ARG A 828 32.58 -72.09 -19.79
C ARG A 828 31.79 -72.23 -21.10
N ARG A 829 32.18 -73.19 -21.96
CA ARG A 829 31.50 -73.44 -23.25
C ARG A 829 30.00 -73.73 -23.05
N ARG A 830 29.65 -74.61 -22.09
CA ARG A 830 28.25 -75.07 -21.89
C ARG A 830 27.29 -73.98 -21.36
N ILE A 831 27.79 -72.96 -20.65
CA ILE A 831 26.98 -71.89 -20.03
C ILE A 831 27.05 -70.51 -20.73
N ARG A 832 27.91 -70.32 -21.73
CA ARG A 832 28.17 -69.00 -22.36
C ARG A 832 26.87 -68.32 -22.81
N GLY A 833 26.57 -67.15 -22.23
CA GLY A 833 25.38 -66.35 -22.56
C GLY A 833 24.02 -66.90 -22.07
N ARG A 834 24.02 -68.00 -21.30
CA ARG A 834 22.82 -68.68 -20.78
C ARG A 834 22.52 -68.30 -19.33
N ALA A 835 21.25 -68.36 -18.90
CA ALA A 835 20.86 -68.02 -17.54
C ALA A 835 21.29 -69.10 -16.53
N VAL A 836 22.00 -68.72 -15.46
CA VAL A 836 22.61 -69.65 -14.48
C VAL A 836 22.04 -69.55 -13.07
N LEU A 837 21.28 -68.49 -12.77
CA LEU A 837 20.53 -68.33 -11.53
C LEU A 837 19.29 -67.46 -11.77
N ILE A 838 18.15 -67.87 -11.23
CA ILE A 838 16.90 -67.09 -11.19
C ILE A 838 16.45 -66.98 -9.72
N LEU A 839 16.11 -65.78 -9.28
CA LEU A 839 15.66 -65.46 -7.92
C LEU A 839 14.40 -64.59 -7.95
N THR A 840 13.57 -64.67 -6.91
CA THR A 840 12.44 -63.76 -6.71
C THR A 840 12.19 -63.43 -5.24
N THR A 841 11.67 -62.23 -4.97
CA THR A 841 11.19 -61.75 -3.66
C THR A 841 9.66 -61.77 -3.50
N THR A 842 8.90 -62.31 -4.46
CA THR A 842 7.43 -62.32 -4.40
C THR A 842 6.89 -63.33 -3.38
N LYS A 843 5.89 -62.92 -2.58
CA LYS A 843 5.17 -63.81 -1.65
C LYS A 843 4.39 -64.93 -2.38
N ARG A 844 4.01 -64.71 -3.65
CA ARG A 844 3.20 -65.63 -4.47
C ARG A 844 3.98 -66.86 -4.96
N TYR A 845 5.31 -66.80 -5.05
CA TYR A 845 6.13 -67.91 -5.51
C TYR A 845 6.58 -68.77 -4.33
N ARG A 846 6.25 -70.07 -4.38
CA ARG A 846 6.62 -71.04 -3.35
C ARG A 846 7.26 -72.28 -3.98
N ILE A 847 8.30 -72.82 -3.33
CA ILE A 847 8.96 -74.09 -3.70
C ILE A 847 8.74 -75.06 -2.53
N LYS A 848 8.13 -76.24 -2.73
CA LYS A 848 7.89 -77.23 -1.65
C LYS A 848 7.13 -76.62 -0.44
N ARG A 849 6.12 -75.79 -0.71
CA ARG A 849 5.37 -74.96 0.28
C ARG A 849 6.22 -73.94 1.08
N ILE A 850 7.47 -73.66 0.68
CA ILE A 850 8.38 -72.66 1.29
C ILE A 850 8.35 -71.38 0.44
N GLY A 851 8.28 -70.21 1.08
CA GLY A 851 8.25 -68.89 0.42
C GLY A 851 9.18 -67.87 1.09
N ARG A 852 9.11 -66.61 0.64
CA ARG A 852 9.74 -65.49 1.37
C ARG A 852 9.11 -65.37 2.77
N GLY A 853 9.94 -65.10 3.78
CA GLY A 853 9.54 -64.97 5.19
C GLY A 853 9.56 -66.27 6.01
N THR A 854 9.60 -67.46 5.35
CA THR A 854 9.76 -68.75 6.04
C THR A 854 11.06 -68.79 6.84
N SER A 855 11.02 -69.32 8.06
CA SER A 855 12.20 -69.43 8.94
C SER A 855 13.21 -70.46 8.42
N THR A 856 14.49 -70.32 8.79
CA THR A 856 15.56 -71.29 8.50
C THR A 856 15.27 -72.66 9.14
N ARG A 857 14.67 -72.70 10.33
CA ARG A 857 14.23 -73.95 10.99
C ARG A 857 13.22 -74.71 10.12
N ALA A 858 12.17 -74.03 9.65
CA ALA A 858 11.16 -74.62 8.77
C ALA A 858 11.67 -74.92 7.34
N LEU A 859 12.61 -74.11 6.83
CA LEU A 859 13.30 -74.31 5.55
C LEU A 859 14.07 -75.64 5.56
N ARG A 860 14.91 -75.88 6.57
CA ARG A 860 15.70 -77.11 6.71
C ARG A 860 14.81 -78.34 6.87
N ARG A 861 13.82 -78.30 7.79
CA ARG A 861 12.86 -79.41 8.02
C ARG A 861 12.16 -79.88 6.74
N ARG A 862 11.91 -78.99 5.77
CA ARG A 862 11.22 -79.28 4.50
C ARG A 862 12.17 -79.65 3.34
N LEU A 863 13.50 -79.57 3.51
CA LEU A 863 14.49 -79.67 2.43
C LEU A 863 15.57 -80.75 2.63
N ARG A 864 15.29 -81.85 3.37
CA ARG A 864 16.16 -83.04 3.53
C ARG A 864 17.15 -83.21 2.36
N GLY A 865 18.45 -83.10 2.64
CA GLY A 865 19.53 -83.12 1.64
C GLY A 865 19.93 -81.74 1.09
N GLU A 866 19.77 -80.65 1.86
CA GLU A 866 20.13 -79.30 1.43
C GLU A 866 21.62 -78.98 1.62
N ARG A 867 22.29 -78.44 0.59
CA ARG A 867 23.66 -77.91 0.77
C ARG A 867 23.60 -76.47 1.28
N ARG A 868 24.16 -76.22 2.47
CA ARG A 868 24.44 -74.87 3.02
C ARG A 868 25.69 -74.26 2.38
N VAL A 869 25.65 -72.99 1.97
CA VAL A 869 26.78 -72.22 1.41
C VAL A 869 26.76 -70.77 1.94
N ARG A 870 27.81 -70.31 2.61
CA ARG A 870 27.94 -68.93 3.13
C ARG A 870 28.61 -68.02 2.11
N VAL A 871 28.02 -66.84 1.84
CA VAL A 871 28.49 -65.86 0.85
C VAL A 871 28.32 -64.46 1.44
N GLY A 872 29.40 -63.91 2.01
CA GLY A 872 29.35 -62.68 2.82
C GLY A 872 28.35 -62.81 3.97
N ARG A 873 27.59 -61.73 4.23
CA ARG A 873 26.51 -61.67 5.23
C ARG A 873 25.24 -62.48 4.86
N ASN A 874 25.29 -63.39 3.87
CA ASN A 874 24.15 -64.20 3.42
C ASN A 874 24.45 -65.71 3.51
N VAL A 875 23.45 -66.50 3.94
CA VAL A 875 23.50 -67.97 3.92
C VAL A 875 22.54 -68.50 2.86
N TRP A 876 23.04 -69.37 2.00
CA TRP A 876 22.28 -69.99 0.91
C TRP A 876 22.05 -71.47 1.18
N TYR A 877 20.86 -71.95 0.86
CA TYR A 877 20.48 -73.36 0.90
C TYR A 877 20.15 -73.84 -0.52
N LEU A 878 20.79 -74.93 -0.95
CA LEU A 878 20.74 -75.47 -2.31
C LEU A 878 20.26 -76.94 -2.32
N ALA A 879 18.94 -77.14 -2.47
CA ALA A 879 18.29 -78.46 -2.42
C ALA A 879 18.09 -79.10 -3.81
N GLY A 880 17.88 -80.42 -3.84
CA GLY A 880 17.89 -81.24 -5.05
C GLY A 880 16.74 -81.06 -6.05
N GLY A 881 16.97 -81.60 -7.25
CA GLY A 881 16.06 -81.67 -8.40
C GLY A 881 16.72 -82.42 -9.58
N ARG A 882 15.94 -82.87 -10.58
CA ARG A 882 16.47 -83.58 -11.76
C ARG A 882 17.39 -82.66 -12.60
N GLU A 883 16.92 -81.48 -12.99
CA GLU A 883 17.66 -80.58 -13.90
C GLU A 883 18.32 -79.36 -13.23
N SER A 884 17.73 -78.83 -12.15
CA SER A 884 18.16 -77.61 -11.45
C SER A 884 18.21 -77.83 -9.92
N ARG A 885 19.01 -77.02 -9.20
CA ARG A 885 18.95 -76.95 -7.74
C ARG A 885 18.00 -75.83 -7.30
N ARG A 886 17.22 -76.10 -6.26
CA ARG A 886 16.33 -75.12 -5.60
C ARG A 886 17.19 -74.24 -4.70
N ALA A 887 17.19 -72.93 -4.94
CA ALA A 887 18.04 -71.98 -4.23
C ALA A 887 17.23 -71.05 -3.32
N PHE A 888 17.66 -70.93 -2.07
CA PHE A 888 17.03 -70.07 -1.06
C PHE A 888 18.11 -69.21 -0.40
N LYS A 889 17.94 -67.88 -0.43
CA LYS A 889 18.82 -66.89 0.21
C LYS A 889 18.22 -66.51 1.57
N THR A 890 19.06 -66.56 2.61
CA THR A 890 18.64 -66.25 3.99
C THR A 890 19.61 -65.28 4.67
N ARG A 891 19.04 -64.47 5.57
CA ARG A 891 19.72 -63.58 6.53
C ARG A 891 18.72 -63.34 7.67
N GLY A 892 19.18 -63.12 8.91
CA GLY A 892 18.28 -62.92 10.07
C GLY A 892 17.26 -64.05 10.25
N GLY A 893 17.70 -65.32 10.17
CA GLY A 893 16.84 -66.48 10.37
C GLY A 893 15.70 -66.71 9.36
N ARG A 894 15.54 -65.90 8.30
CA ARG A 894 14.41 -66.01 7.36
C ARG A 894 14.83 -66.02 5.88
N VAL A 895 13.98 -66.59 5.03
CA VAL A 895 14.12 -66.58 3.55
C VAL A 895 13.80 -65.19 2.99
N LEU A 896 14.79 -64.56 2.36
CA LEU A 896 14.64 -63.27 1.68
C LEU A 896 14.28 -63.43 0.20
N GLU A 897 14.95 -64.36 -0.49
CA GLU A 897 14.78 -64.66 -1.90
C GLU A 897 14.76 -66.17 -2.11
N LEU A 898 14.00 -66.65 -3.09
CA LEU A 898 14.02 -68.06 -3.52
C LEU A 898 13.92 -68.19 -5.04
N GLY A 899 14.35 -69.33 -5.57
CA GLY A 899 14.37 -69.59 -7.01
C GLY A 899 15.18 -70.83 -7.37
N LEU A 900 15.87 -70.80 -8.52
CA LEU A 900 16.57 -71.95 -9.10
C LEU A 900 17.99 -71.58 -9.56
N ALA A 901 18.95 -72.47 -9.29
CA ALA A 901 20.36 -72.38 -9.68
C ALA A 901 20.74 -73.53 -10.62
N ASP A 902 21.70 -73.30 -11.51
CA ASP A 902 22.25 -74.33 -12.40
C ASP A 902 22.81 -75.51 -11.56
N LYS A 903 22.30 -76.73 -11.83
CA LYS A 903 22.68 -77.94 -11.08
C LYS A 903 24.14 -78.33 -11.29
N ARG A 904 24.73 -78.01 -12.45
CA ARG A 904 26.09 -78.34 -12.88
C ARG A 904 27.07 -77.45 -12.10
N LEU A 905 26.86 -76.13 -12.14
CA LEU A 905 27.66 -75.14 -11.40
C LEU A 905 27.53 -75.28 -9.87
N THR A 906 26.49 -75.95 -9.37
CA THR A 906 26.29 -76.22 -7.94
C THR A 906 26.69 -77.63 -7.49
N ARG A 907 27.39 -78.42 -8.33
CA ARG A 907 27.95 -79.74 -7.95
C ARG A 907 29.06 -79.63 -6.90
N SER A 908 30.08 -78.78 -7.07
CA SER A 908 31.18 -78.59 -6.10
C SER A 908 30.89 -77.46 -5.08
N ARG A 909 31.52 -77.51 -3.88
CA ARG A 909 31.43 -76.43 -2.88
C ARG A 909 31.94 -75.10 -3.47
N GLY A 910 33.08 -75.15 -4.16
CA GLY A 910 33.70 -73.99 -4.82
C GLY A 910 32.85 -73.39 -5.95
N GLY A 911 32.30 -74.22 -6.85
CA GLY A 911 31.42 -73.77 -7.93
C GLY A 911 30.17 -73.05 -7.42
N ALA A 912 29.51 -73.63 -6.40
CA ALA A 912 28.35 -73.03 -5.76
C ALA A 912 28.69 -71.67 -5.12
N ARG A 913 29.80 -71.57 -4.37
CA ARG A 913 30.26 -70.31 -3.75
C ARG A 913 30.58 -69.25 -4.80
N ARG A 914 31.21 -69.62 -5.92
CA ARG A 914 31.54 -68.72 -7.05
C ARG A 914 30.30 -68.21 -7.78
N LEU A 915 29.38 -69.08 -8.18
CA LEU A 915 28.10 -68.70 -8.82
C LEU A 915 27.31 -67.71 -7.95
N LEU A 916 27.18 -68.01 -6.65
CA LEU A 916 26.38 -67.20 -5.74
C LEU A 916 27.05 -65.85 -5.44
N ARG A 917 28.39 -65.78 -5.24
CA ARG A 917 29.13 -64.51 -5.06
C ARG A 917 28.99 -63.59 -6.27
N ALA A 918 28.97 -64.15 -7.49
CA ALA A 918 28.73 -63.37 -8.71
C ALA A 918 27.30 -62.78 -8.83
N SER A 919 26.33 -63.29 -8.04
CA SER A 919 24.91 -62.91 -8.13
C SER A 919 24.43 -61.87 -7.09
N GLY A 920 25.33 -61.37 -6.24
CA GLY A 920 24.94 -60.50 -5.13
C GLY A 920 26.10 -59.74 -4.50
N GLY A 921 27.02 -59.24 -5.33
CA GLY A 921 28.17 -58.46 -4.88
C GLY A 921 27.83 -57.00 -4.47
N PRO A 922 28.78 -56.27 -3.86
CA PRO A 922 30.17 -56.67 -3.59
C PRO A 922 30.30 -57.64 -2.40
N GLY A 923 31.55 -57.93 -2.00
CA GLY A 923 31.80 -58.36 -0.63
C GLY A 923 31.59 -57.17 0.31
#